data_AF-A0A5C0AXI0-F1
#
_entry.id   AF-A0A5C0AXI0-F1
#
_cell.length_a   1.000
_cell.length_b   1.000
_cell.length_c   1.000
_cell.angle_alpha   90.00
_cell.angle_beta   90.00
_cell.angle_gamma   90.00
#
_symmetry.space_group_name_H-M   'P 1'
#
loop_
_entity.id
_entity.type
_entity.pdbx_description
1 polymer ?
#
loop_
_entity_poly.entity_id
_entity_poly.type
_entity_poly.pdbx_seq_one_letter_code
_entity_poly.pdbx_strand_id
1 'polypeptide(L)'
;MRHALSPLFDPRSLLVVSDRALPVTDSLPAALRDATTELRVAAGGTFTPPEQLAGVKAGERPDLALVFVEQGDTERVLTTLGSLRPRATIVLSPLPSPSLTEWCRHWAREHDTTFLGPHSYGLQRPYAGLNASLHPQLARAGRVALVSQSRTLMASVMDWADDNRTAFSTVISLGSEATLDVATVLDFLVSDPRTDSIALYLEDVRNARALMSVLRAAASVKPVVILKAGRASERRSSVDPMGARPPIAPIAMGGVSADAVFDTALRRAGAVRVRFFVQLFSAVKALSFPKRPNGRRLVLFANGSGPAQLALDLMTQGAAVTRAQPTENTRILLREILGPLAWTDNPVVTFAPLTADQTTRAVEALIDDPEVDGVLSLIAPDPSAEMSEIARALARIAPRARKPVLTCFMGDATTRALRRILDEVGTPSFRTPESALDAFASLAAYHYNQQLLQQLPPPESIDDAPDIEGARLMIESARADGRTTLTEPEGKALLAAFRIPVVQAILARTTSEAVIAAQQIGFPIAIKIASPDIERKSSVRGVHLDIRNTNELVTAFQRMLVTASAAAPSARMLGITVQGMAGAPGAVKVSAGIVRDPLFGPVIRFGSGGSQAEVGMERGLELPPLNGFLAHRLIERARAWRQSEMPMVTPAALAQLEDLLLRVSEIACALPDIQSLSIDPIMLTEDGVIAADCRITVCPEPSTTDRGQDFAHMAIHPYPARLVSHAVFPDGQPYTIRPIRPEDAQPLQDFTRQLSAHTRYMRFISAMRELSPRMLTRYTQIDYDRELALVATVRQPDPAHPEQLREIIIGVARYLRNPDGESAEYALVLGDDWQGRGLGVQLMRTIISAARHQGLRRIEGFVLASNSPMHKLMKRLGFRNDPDTDDPAMRLVWLDLRPELSGQEGDNAPGDTASS
;
A
#
# COMPACT_ATOMS: atom_id res chain seq x y z
N MET A 1 -9.96 -25.66 1.81
CA MET A 1 -8.75 -25.89 2.64
C MET A 1 -8.76 -24.99 3.85
N ARG A 2 -8.16 -25.42 4.96
CA ARG A 2 -7.94 -24.58 6.16
C ARG A 2 -6.73 -23.68 5.92
N HIS A 3 -6.77 -22.46 6.43
CA HIS A 3 -5.67 -21.52 6.35
C HIS A 3 -4.49 -22.01 7.21
N ALA A 4 -3.25 -21.67 6.88
CA ALA A 4 -2.07 -22.06 7.67
C ALA A 4 -2.16 -21.61 9.14
N LEU A 5 -2.77 -20.44 9.37
CA LEU A 5 -3.05 -19.90 10.72
C LEU A 5 -4.34 -20.43 11.38
N SER A 6 -5.06 -21.38 10.78
CA SER A 6 -6.25 -21.97 11.40
C SER A 6 -5.99 -22.58 12.79
N PRO A 7 -4.85 -23.23 13.09
CA PRO A 7 -4.56 -23.69 14.46
C PRO A 7 -4.50 -22.56 15.50
N LEU A 8 -4.19 -21.33 15.08
CA LEU A 8 -4.17 -20.16 15.97
C LEU A 8 -5.56 -19.53 16.15
N PHE A 9 -6.32 -19.38 15.05
CA PHE A 9 -7.60 -18.62 15.06
C PHE A 9 -8.86 -19.48 15.24
N ASP A 10 -8.84 -20.75 14.84
CA ASP A 10 -9.95 -21.70 14.96
C ASP A 10 -9.43 -23.09 15.42
N PRO A 11 -8.78 -23.19 16.59
CA PRO A 11 -8.19 -24.44 17.09
C PRO A 11 -9.27 -25.50 17.38
N ARG A 12 -8.90 -26.78 17.21
CA ARG A 12 -9.69 -27.94 17.63
C ARG A 12 -9.27 -28.52 18.99
N SER A 13 -8.06 -28.21 19.44
CA SER A 13 -7.53 -28.62 20.75
C SER A 13 -6.71 -27.49 21.35
N LEU A 14 -6.78 -27.35 22.67
CA LEU A 14 -6.12 -26.30 23.42
C LEU A 14 -5.31 -26.88 24.58
N LEU A 15 -4.07 -26.46 24.72
CA LEU A 15 -3.21 -26.76 25.85
C LEU A 15 -2.88 -25.46 26.60
N VAL A 16 -3.34 -25.32 27.84
CA VAL A 16 -3.06 -24.15 28.68
C VAL A 16 -1.96 -24.50 29.67
N VAL A 17 -0.83 -23.79 29.61
CA VAL A 17 0.31 -23.96 30.52
C VAL A 17 0.51 -22.67 31.28
N SER A 18 0.14 -22.64 32.56
CA SER A 18 0.24 -21.40 33.34
C SER A 18 0.47 -21.58 34.84
N ASP A 19 1.10 -20.59 35.46
CA ASP A 19 1.24 -20.46 36.92
C ASP A 19 0.02 -19.80 37.59
N ARG A 20 -0.92 -19.23 36.82
CA ARG A 20 -2.18 -18.63 37.31
C ARG A 20 -3.38 -18.95 36.42
N ALA A 21 -4.59 -18.72 36.94
CA ALA A 21 -5.79 -18.88 36.13
C ALA A 21 -5.82 -17.80 35.04
N LEU A 22 -6.19 -18.17 33.82
CA LEU A 22 -6.23 -17.28 32.67
C LEU A 22 -7.67 -17.08 32.18
N PRO A 23 -8.04 -15.91 31.64
CA PRO A 23 -9.41 -15.63 31.17
C PRO A 23 -9.99 -16.63 30.16
N VAL A 24 -9.11 -17.39 29.49
CA VAL A 24 -9.52 -18.45 28.57
C VAL A 24 -10.41 -19.49 29.25
N THR A 25 -10.21 -19.80 30.54
CA THR A 25 -11.01 -20.80 31.27
C THR A 25 -12.49 -20.41 31.35
N ASP A 26 -12.79 -19.11 31.36
CA ASP A 26 -14.14 -18.58 31.51
C ASP A 26 -14.85 -18.41 30.15
N SER A 27 -14.08 -18.35 29.07
CA SER A 27 -14.57 -18.04 27.72
C SER A 27 -13.93 -18.95 26.68
N LEU A 28 -14.52 -20.16 26.58
CA LEU A 28 -14.19 -21.17 25.58
C LEU A 28 -15.41 -21.55 24.71
N PRO A 29 -15.21 -21.74 23.39
CA PRO A 29 -16.19 -22.38 22.52
C PRO A 29 -16.58 -23.75 23.06
N ALA A 30 -17.85 -24.14 22.93
CA ALA A 30 -18.35 -25.42 23.42
C ALA A 30 -17.52 -26.63 22.91
N ALA A 31 -17.12 -26.60 21.64
CA ALA A 31 -16.30 -27.65 21.03
C ALA A 31 -14.88 -27.79 21.62
N LEU A 32 -14.35 -26.75 22.26
CA LEU A 32 -13.02 -26.79 22.88
C LEU A 32 -13.05 -27.19 24.35
N ARG A 33 -14.20 -27.13 25.02
CA ARG A 33 -14.29 -27.44 26.46
C ARG A 33 -13.81 -28.86 26.76
N ASP A 34 -14.23 -29.82 25.93
CA ASP A 34 -13.84 -31.23 26.07
C ASP A 34 -12.49 -31.56 25.39
N ALA A 35 -11.87 -30.58 24.73
CA ALA A 35 -10.60 -30.69 24.01
C ALA A 35 -9.54 -29.73 24.58
N THR A 36 -9.70 -29.31 25.84
CA THR A 36 -8.76 -28.44 26.55
C THR A 36 -8.03 -29.23 27.63
N THR A 37 -6.71 -29.13 27.66
CA THR A 37 -5.86 -29.67 28.74
C THR A 37 -5.20 -28.51 29.47
N GLU A 38 -5.36 -28.43 30.79
CA GLU A 38 -4.75 -27.39 31.62
C GLU A 38 -3.62 -27.96 32.48
N LEU A 39 -2.45 -27.33 32.41
CA LEU A 39 -1.24 -27.70 33.16
C LEU A 39 -0.79 -26.53 34.02
N ARG A 40 -0.67 -26.80 35.32
CA ARG A 40 -0.18 -25.83 36.31
C ARG A 40 1.33 -25.88 36.40
N VAL A 41 1.99 -24.74 36.21
CA VAL A 41 3.45 -24.63 36.30
C VAL A 41 3.85 -24.35 37.74
N ALA A 42 4.76 -25.15 38.30
CA ALA A 42 5.32 -24.93 39.63
C ALA A 42 6.40 -23.83 39.62
N ALA A 43 6.75 -23.32 40.81
CA ALA A 43 7.83 -22.35 40.98
C ALA A 43 9.12 -22.83 40.28
N GLY A 44 9.70 -21.99 39.42
CA GLY A 44 10.88 -22.34 38.61
C GLY A 44 10.58 -22.94 37.22
N GLY A 45 9.32 -23.01 36.77
CA GLY A 45 8.99 -23.36 35.38
C GLY A 45 8.89 -24.85 35.08
N THR A 46 8.63 -25.70 36.09
CA THR A 46 8.51 -27.16 35.91
C THR A 46 7.05 -27.60 35.77
N PHE A 47 6.81 -28.52 34.85
CA PHE A 47 5.57 -29.28 34.74
C PHE A 47 5.86 -30.60 34.00
N THR A 48 4.98 -31.59 34.15
CA THR A 48 5.08 -32.87 33.42
C THR A 48 3.96 -32.92 32.38
N PRO A 49 4.28 -33.04 31.07
CA PRO A 49 3.25 -33.21 30.05
C PRO A 49 2.57 -34.59 30.22
N PRO A 50 1.23 -34.66 30.10
CA PRO A 50 0.50 -35.92 30.20
C PRO A 50 0.73 -36.80 28.98
N GLU A 51 0.60 -38.12 29.13
CA GLU A 51 0.74 -39.09 28.03
C GLU A 51 -0.35 -38.93 26.96
N GLN A 52 -1.53 -38.43 27.33
CA GLN A 52 -2.65 -38.17 26.43
C GLN A 52 -3.24 -36.79 26.68
N LEU A 53 -3.41 -35.99 25.61
CA LEU A 53 -4.06 -34.68 25.64
C LEU A 53 -5.54 -34.81 25.26
N ALA A 54 -6.39 -34.04 25.92
CA ALA A 54 -7.82 -34.00 25.62
C ALA A 54 -8.06 -33.53 24.17
N GLY A 55 -8.87 -34.27 23.41
CA GLY A 55 -9.21 -33.95 22.03
C GLY A 55 -8.09 -34.13 20.99
N VAL A 56 -6.93 -34.69 21.38
CA VAL A 56 -5.81 -34.99 20.47
C VAL A 56 -5.67 -36.51 20.34
N LYS A 57 -5.66 -37.03 19.10
CA LYS A 57 -5.47 -38.48 18.87
C LYS A 57 -4.02 -38.88 19.09
N ALA A 58 -3.78 -40.15 19.39
CA ALA A 58 -2.43 -40.70 19.53
C ALA A 58 -1.62 -40.46 18.24
N GLY A 59 -0.45 -39.80 18.36
CA GLY A 59 0.40 -39.43 17.24
C GLY A 59 0.06 -38.08 16.57
N GLU A 60 -1.05 -37.44 16.93
CA GLU A 60 -1.36 -36.07 16.50
C GLU A 60 -0.74 -35.02 17.44
N ARG A 61 -0.53 -33.81 16.92
CA ARG A 61 -0.03 -32.66 17.67
C ARG A 61 -1.20 -31.75 18.08
N PRO A 62 -1.17 -31.10 19.26
CA PRO A 62 -2.20 -30.14 19.65
C PRO A 62 -2.21 -28.91 18.72
N ASP A 63 -3.40 -28.34 18.49
CA ASP A 63 -3.56 -27.19 17.59
C ASP A 63 -2.97 -25.92 18.21
N LEU A 64 -3.35 -25.59 19.45
CA LEU A 64 -2.93 -24.36 20.14
C LEU A 64 -2.39 -24.63 21.54
N ALA A 65 -1.23 -24.07 21.86
CA ALA A 65 -0.71 -23.96 23.22
C ALA A 65 -0.72 -22.50 23.71
N LEU A 66 -1.29 -22.25 24.89
CA LEU A 66 -1.31 -20.94 25.54
C LEU A 66 -0.40 -20.97 26.77
N VAL A 67 0.65 -20.15 26.78
CA VAL A 67 1.66 -20.13 27.84
C VAL A 67 1.68 -18.78 28.54
N PHE A 68 1.56 -18.81 29.87
CA PHE A 68 1.78 -17.63 30.73
C PHE A 68 2.53 -18.02 31.99
N VAL A 69 3.68 -17.39 32.21
CA VAL A 69 4.50 -17.55 33.41
C VAL A 69 4.99 -16.17 33.85
N GLU A 70 4.77 -15.81 35.11
CA GLU A 70 5.05 -14.47 35.65
C GLU A 70 6.48 -14.36 36.21
N GLN A 71 6.93 -15.35 36.98
CA GLN A 71 8.25 -15.36 37.65
C GLN A 71 9.13 -16.57 37.29
N GLY A 72 8.76 -17.33 36.25
CA GLY A 72 9.44 -18.56 35.85
C GLY A 72 10.17 -18.45 34.51
N ASP A 73 11.07 -19.41 34.29
CA ASP A 73 11.86 -19.51 33.06
C ASP A 73 10.96 -19.97 31.89
N THR A 74 10.57 -18.99 31.04
CA THR A 74 9.76 -19.24 29.85
C THR A 74 10.49 -20.19 28.88
N GLU A 75 11.82 -20.12 28.80
CA GLU A 75 12.62 -21.00 27.94
C GLU A 75 12.50 -22.45 28.41
N ARG A 76 12.59 -22.69 29.72
CA ARG A 76 12.41 -24.04 30.28
C ARG A 76 11.03 -24.62 30.02
N VAL A 77 9.98 -23.81 30.15
CA VAL A 77 8.60 -24.24 29.86
C VAL A 77 8.45 -24.60 28.38
N LEU A 78 8.96 -23.76 27.47
CA LEU A 78 8.93 -24.03 26.03
C LEU A 78 9.78 -25.24 25.63
N THR A 79 10.94 -25.43 26.27
CA THR A 79 11.79 -26.62 26.05
C THR A 79 11.03 -27.90 26.39
N THR A 80 10.32 -27.91 27.52
CA THR A 80 9.48 -29.06 27.92
C THR A 80 8.32 -29.27 26.94
N LEU A 81 7.67 -28.17 26.51
CA LEU A 81 6.58 -28.17 25.55
C LEU A 81 7.00 -28.64 24.15
N GLY A 82 8.28 -28.51 23.79
CA GLY A 82 8.84 -28.92 22.50
C GLY A 82 8.65 -30.41 22.19
N SER A 83 8.48 -31.25 23.21
CA SER A 83 8.13 -32.67 23.05
C SER A 83 6.75 -32.89 22.42
N LEU A 84 5.78 -32.02 22.70
CA LEU A 84 4.40 -32.09 22.20
C LEU A 84 4.23 -31.43 20.82
N ARG A 85 5.17 -30.56 20.43
CA ARG A 85 5.21 -29.85 19.13
C ARG A 85 3.86 -29.24 18.72
N PRO A 86 3.26 -28.34 19.52
CA PRO A 86 2.00 -27.69 19.15
C PRO A 86 2.08 -27.00 17.78
N ARG A 87 0.99 -27.00 17.01
CA ARG A 87 0.96 -26.33 15.69
C ARG A 87 1.03 -24.80 15.84
N ALA A 88 0.43 -24.24 16.88
CA ALA A 88 0.53 -22.84 17.25
C ALA A 88 0.80 -22.67 18.75
N THR A 89 1.58 -21.65 19.11
CA THR A 89 1.90 -21.29 20.51
C THR A 89 1.72 -19.79 20.73
N ILE A 90 1.03 -19.41 21.81
CA ILE A 90 0.88 -18.03 22.28
C ILE A 90 1.65 -17.86 23.60
N VAL A 91 2.56 -16.88 23.66
CA VAL A 91 3.31 -16.57 24.88
C VAL A 91 2.98 -15.16 25.38
N LEU A 92 2.31 -15.12 26.54
CA LEU A 92 1.75 -13.91 27.16
C LEU A 92 2.70 -13.19 28.15
N SER A 93 4.00 -13.52 28.11
CA SER A 93 5.03 -13.10 29.07
C SER A 93 4.94 -11.60 29.46
N PRO A 94 5.10 -11.25 30.76
CA PRO A 94 4.91 -9.89 31.25
C PRO A 94 5.99 -8.91 30.80
N LEU A 95 7.22 -9.36 30.52
CA LEU A 95 8.37 -8.50 30.25
C LEU A 95 8.94 -8.71 28.84
N PRO A 96 9.27 -7.63 28.11
CA PRO A 96 9.96 -7.75 26.83
C PRO A 96 11.43 -8.15 27.04
N SER A 97 11.91 -9.11 26.25
CA SER A 97 13.32 -9.51 26.22
C SER A 97 13.76 -9.86 24.79
N PRO A 98 14.75 -9.14 24.22
CA PRO A 98 15.27 -9.45 22.88
C PRO A 98 15.89 -10.85 22.78
N SER A 99 16.62 -11.29 23.81
CA SER A 99 17.23 -12.63 23.82
C SER A 99 16.18 -13.73 23.80
N LEU A 100 15.11 -13.58 24.61
CA LEU A 100 13.97 -14.50 24.61
C LEU A 100 13.26 -14.52 23.25
N THR A 101 13.15 -13.36 22.59
CA THR A 101 12.49 -13.26 21.28
C THR A 101 13.25 -14.04 20.20
N GLU A 102 14.59 -13.93 20.18
CA GLU A 102 15.43 -14.69 19.25
C GLU A 102 15.38 -16.18 19.56
N TRP A 103 15.47 -16.56 20.84
CA TRP A 103 15.35 -17.93 21.28
C TRP A 103 14.01 -18.56 20.88
N CYS A 104 12.90 -17.85 21.12
CA CYS A 104 11.57 -18.30 20.72
C CYS A 104 11.44 -18.46 19.20
N ARG A 105 12.11 -17.60 18.41
CA ARG A 105 12.15 -17.71 16.95
C ARG A 105 12.88 -18.99 16.50
N HIS A 106 14.01 -19.30 17.13
CA HIS A 106 14.73 -20.55 16.85
C HIS A 106 13.88 -21.77 17.22
N TRP A 107 13.34 -21.79 18.44
CA TRP A 107 12.46 -22.87 18.93
C TRP A 107 11.26 -23.11 18.01
N ALA A 108 10.59 -22.05 17.57
CA ALA A 108 9.45 -22.15 16.66
C ALA A 108 9.82 -22.75 15.30
N ARG A 109 11.00 -22.41 14.75
CA ARG A 109 11.50 -23.01 13.50
C ARG A 109 11.86 -24.49 13.66
N GLU A 110 12.50 -24.85 14.77
CA GLU A 110 12.90 -26.23 15.06
C GLU A 110 11.69 -27.18 15.17
N HIS A 111 10.57 -26.67 15.70
CA HIS A 111 9.37 -27.48 15.94
C HIS A 111 8.26 -27.32 14.88
N ASP A 112 8.46 -26.45 13.88
CA ASP A 112 7.47 -26.09 12.86
C ASP A 112 6.16 -25.56 13.48
N THR A 113 6.31 -24.59 14.39
CA THR A 113 5.22 -24.02 15.19
C THR A 113 5.00 -22.55 14.84
N THR A 114 3.73 -22.16 14.61
CA THR A 114 3.36 -20.75 14.51
C THR A 114 3.42 -20.09 15.89
N PHE A 115 4.21 -19.03 16.06
CA PHE A 115 4.43 -18.41 17.36
C PHE A 115 3.90 -16.98 17.45
N LEU A 116 2.98 -16.72 18.38
CA LEU A 116 2.47 -15.39 18.75
C LEU A 116 3.15 -14.90 20.04
N GLY A 117 3.82 -13.75 19.95
CA GLY A 117 4.63 -13.20 21.04
C GLY A 117 6.14 -13.42 20.81
N PRO A 118 6.98 -13.44 21.87
CA PRO A 118 6.61 -13.29 23.28
C PRO A 118 6.09 -11.87 23.59
N HIS A 119 5.69 -11.63 24.85
CA HIS A 119 5.15 -10.35 25.30
C HIS A 119 3.84 -9.93 24.60
N SER A 120 3.06 -10.90 24.16
CA SER A 120 1.74 -10.68 23.57
C SER A 120 0.69 -10.37 24.63
N TYR A 121 -0.30 -9.54 24.31
CA TYR A 121 -1.54 -9.44 25.10
C TYR A 121 -2.49 -10.63 24.85
N GLY A 122 -2.25 -11.38 23.76
CA GLY A 122 -2.99 -12.55 23.33
C GLY A 122 -3.96 -12.30 22.17
N LEU A 123 -4.92 -13.20 22.04
CA LEU A 123 -5.88 -13.28 20.94
C LEU A 123 -7.31 -13.45 21.46
N GLN A 124 -8.28 -12.77 20.85
CA GLN A 124 -9.70 -13.08 21.01
C GLN A 124 -10.39 -13.32 19.66
N ARG A 125 -11.32 -14.27 19.63
CA ARG A 125 -12.29 -14.49 18.54
C ARG A 125 -13.72 -14.45 19.12
N PRO A 126 -14.29 -13.24 19.29
CA PRO A 126 -15.61 -13.03 19.91
C PRO A 126 -16.75 -13.91 19.38
N TYR A 127 -16.89 -14.07 18.07
CA TYR A 127 -17.97 -14.91 17.51
C TYR A 127 -17.84 -16.39 17.90
N ALA A 128 -16.62 -16.87 18.16
CA ALA A 128 -16.36 -18.25 18.53
C ALA A 128 -16.55 -18.46 20.04
N GLY A 129 -16.51 -17.39 20.82
CA GLY A 129 -16.45 -17.48 22.28
C GLY A 129 -15.04 -17.77 22.80
N LEU A 130 -13.98 -17.50 22.03
CA LEU A 130 -12.59 -17.78 22.42
C LEU A 130 -11.88 -16.53 22.96
N ASN A 131 -11.43 -16.57 24.22
CA ASN A 131 -10.58 -15.55 24.83
C ASN A 131 -9.20 -16.09 25.23
N ALA A 132 -8.26 -16.19 24.28
CA ALA A 132 -6.87 -16.55 24.54
C ALA A 132 -5.99 -15.31 24.83
N SER A 133 -6.48 -14.41 25.69
CA SER A 133 -5.83 -13.14 26.00
C SER A 133 -5.76 -12.85 27.50
N LEU A 134 -5.06 -11.77 27.86
CA LEU A 134 -4.99 -11.27 29.24
C LEU A 134 -6.16 -10.37 29.63
N HIS A 135 -7.04 -10.03 28.69
CA HIS A 135 -8.21 -9.21 28.99
C HIS A 135 -9.30 -10.08 29.67
N PRO A 136 -9.87 -9.67 30.82
CA PRO A 136 -10.81 -10.50 31.56
C PRO A 136 -12.10 -10.81 30.80
N GLN A 137 -12.62 -9.84 30.04
CA GLN A 137 -13.89 -10.00 29.34
C GLN A 137 -13.67 -10.42 27.89
N LEU A 138 -14.58 -11.22 27.36
CA LEU A 138 -14.65 -11.45 25.92
C LEU A 138 -15.30 -10.24 25.26
N ALA A 139 -14.62 -9.64 24.28
CA ALA A 139 -15.17 -8.54 23.51
C ALA A 139 -16.48 -8.95 22.82
N ARG A 140 -17.33 -7.97 22.50
CA ARG A 140 -18.57 -8.21 21.77
C ARG A 140 -18.28 -8.65 20.34
N ALA A 141 -19.10 -9.57 19.82
CA ALA A 141 -18.97 -10.05 18.45
C ALA A 141 -19.36 -8.93 17.45
N GLY A 142 -18.39 -8.55 16.62
CA GLY A 142 -18.53 -7.53 15.59
C GLY A 142 -17.79 -7.91 14.31
N ARG A 143 -17.48 -6.90 13.49
CA ARG A 143 -16.86 -7.09 12.17
C ARG A 143 -15.53 -6.36 11.96
N VAL A 144 -15.03 -5.69 12.99
CA VAL A 144 -13.74 -4.98 12.95
C VAL A 144 -12.65 -5.86 13.57
N ALA A 145 -11.55 -6.08 12.86
CA ALA A 145 -10.36 -6.69 13.44
C ALA A 145 -9.44 -5.62 14.04
N LEU A 146 -8.93 -5.86 15.24
CA LEU A 146 -7.95 -5.01 15.92
C LEU A 146 -6.62 -5.75 16.01
N VAL A 147 -5.58 -5.19 15.41
CA VAL A 147 -4.22 -5.73 15.38
C VAL A 147 -3.28 -4.72 16.02
N SER A 148 -2.45 -5.12 16.98
CA SER A 148 -1.50 -4.21 17.65
C SER A 148 -0.16 -4.86 17.95
N GLN A 149 0.94 -4.18 17.63
CA GLN A 149 2.27 -4.51 18.14
C GLN A 149 2.42 -4.17 19.63
N SER A 150 1.68 -3.16 20.13
CA SER A 150 1.75 -2.73 21.52
C SER A 150 0.71 -3.45 22.39
N ARG A 151 1.21 -4.09 23.46
CA ARG A 151 0.40 -4.70 24.51
C ARG A 151 -0.41 -3.67 25.30
N THR A 152 0.22 -2.56 25.69
CA THR A 152 -0.42 -1.55 26.56
C THR A 152 -1.51 -0.81 25.82
N LEU A 153 -1.30 -0.45 24.55
CA LEU A 153 -2.34 0.16 23.75
C LEU A 153 -3.47 -0.82 23.43
N MET A 154 -3.16 -2.11 23.22
CA MET A 154 -4.20 -3.12 23.10
C MET A 154 -5.08 -3.15 24.37
N ALA A 155 -4.47 -3.21 25.54
CA ALA A 155 -5.20 -3.19 26.81
C ALA A 155 -6.08 -1.93 26.96
N SER A 156 -5.56 -0.74 26.61
CA SER A 156 -6.32 0.51 26.65
C SER A 156 -7.50 0.55 25.68
N VAL A 157 -7.35 -0.01 24.47
CA VAL A 157 -8.46 -0.07 23.49
C VAL A 157 -9.53 -1.05 23.95
N MET A 158 -9.14 -2.18 24.53
CA MET A 158 -10.09 -3.17 25.05
C MET A 158 -10.89 -2.63 26.25
N ASP A 159 -10.21 -1.99 27.21
CA ASP A 159 -10.85 -1.32 28.35
C ASP A 159 -11.86 -0.24 27.89
N TRP A 160 -11.48 0.58 26.90
CA TRP A 160 -12.40 1.56 26.30
C TRP A 160 -13.61 0.91 25.60
N ALA A 161 -13.40 -0.23 24.93
CA ALA A 161 -14.43 -0.90 24.16
C ALA A 161 -15.55 -1.46 25.06
N ASP A 162 -15.22 -1.85 26.29
CA ASP A 162 -16.19 -2.35 27.28
C ASP A 162 -17.29 -1.32 27.59
N ASP A 163 -16.92 -0.05 27.82
CA ASP A 163 -17.90 1.02 28.11
C ASP A 163 -18.59 1.56 26.84
N ASN A 164 -17.89 1.57 25.70
CA ASN A 164 -18.39 2.13 24.44
C ASN A 164 -19.12 1.10 23.54
N ARG A 165 -19.31 -0.12 24.02
CA ARG A 165 -20.00 -1.22 23.30
C ARG A 165 -19.44 -1.50 21.91
N THR A 166 -18.15 -1.25 21.70
CA THR A 166 -17.50 -1.52 20.41
C THR A 166 -17.33 -3.02 20.23
N ALA A 167 -17.58 -3.51 19.03
CA ALA A 167 -17.59 -4.94 18.73
C ALA A 167 -16.48 -5.31 17.75
N PHE A 168 -15.82 -6.44 18.00
CA PHE A 168 -14.68 -6.91 17.23
C PHE A 168 -14.93 -8.29 16.62
N SER A 169 -14.38 -8.53 15.44
CA SER A 169 -14.31 -9.87 14.84
C SER A 169 -13.11 -10.65 15.38
N THR A 170 -11.98 -9.95 15.54
CA THR A 170 -10.69 -10.48 15.99
C THR A 170 -9.97 -9.41 16.77
N VAL A 171 -9.32 -9.79 17.86
CA VAL A 171 -8.40 -8.93 18.59
C VAL A 171 -7.09 -9.68 18.73
N ILE A 172 -5.99 -9.17 18.19
CA ILE A 172 -4.68 -9.86 18.25
C ILE A 172 -3.56 -8.88 18.56
N SER A 173 -2.78 -9.21 19.60
CA SER A 173 -1.58 -8.47 19.97
C SER A 173 -0.34 -9.28 19.60
N LEU A 174 0.53 -8.73 18.77
CA LEU A 174 1.71 -9.44 18.25
C LEU A 174 2.86 -9.51 19.25
N GLY A 175 2.98 -8.51 20.14
CA GLY A 175 4.12 -8.39 21.05
C GLY A 175 5.42 -8.20 20.26
N SER A 176 6.47 -8.94 20.62
CA SER A 176 7.81 -8.79 20.03
C SER A 176 8.02 -9.47 18.65
N GLU A 177 6.96 -9.99 18.01
CA GLU A 177 6.99 -10.60 16.66
C GLU A 177 8.14 -11.61 16.43
N ALA A 178 8.18 -12.70 17.21
CA ALA A 178 9.18 -13.75 17.04
C ALA A 178 9.09 -14.41 15.64
N THR A 179 7.94 -15.02 15.31
CA THR A 179 7.68 -15.59 13.97
C THR A 179 6.46 -14.97 13.30
N LEU A 180 5.36 -14.78 14.03
CA LEU A 180 4.16 -14.17 13.47
C LEU A 180 4.33 -12.64 13.42
N ASP A 181 4.11 -12.06 12.24
CA ASP A 181 4.22 -10.64 11.99
C ASP A 181 2.88 -10.02 11.50
N VAL A 182 2.86 -8.70 11.36
CA VAL A 182 1.68 -7.97 10.85
C VAL A 182 1.26 -8.48 9.47
N ALA A 183 2.21 -8.76 8.58
CA ALA A 183 1.94 -9.20 7.22
C ALA A 183 1.18 -10.54 7.21
N THR A 184 1.62 -11.52 7.99
CA THR A 184 0.98 -12.84 8.04
C THR A 184 -0.44 -12.76 8.64
N VAL A 185 -0.64 -11.93 9.67
CA VAL A 185 -1.96 -11.72 10.27
C VAL A 185 -2.91 -11.02 9.30
N LEU A 186 -2.45 -9.97 8.63
CA LEU A 186 -3.27 -9.26 7.64
C LEU A 186 -3.65 -10.18 6.48
N ASP A 187 -2.77 -11.08 6.03
CA ASP A 187 -3.06 -12.06 4.97
C ASP A 187 -4.22 -12.99 5.36
N PHE A 188 -4.21 -13.50 6.59
CA PHE A 188 -5.35 -14.24 7.14
C PHE A 188 -6.61 -13.38 7.16
N LEU A 189 -6.51 -12.15 7.68
CA LEU A 189 -7.64 -11.23 7.76
C LEU A 189 -8.18 -10.82 6.41
N VAL A 190 -7.42 -10.86 5.31
CA VAL A 190 -7.95 -10.64 3.94
C VAL A 190 -8.99 -11.71 3.61
N SER A 191 -8.69 -12.97 3.91
CA SER A 191 -9.56 -14.11 3.58
C SER A 191 -10.70 -14.35 4.57
N ASP A 192 -10.60 -13.84 5.80
CA ASP A 192 -11.59 -14.08 6.86
C ASP A 192 -12.97 -13.44 6.54
N PRO A 193 -14.03 -14.22 6.28
CA PRO A 193 -15.35 -13.66 5.93
C PRO A 193 -16.02 -12.91 7.08
N ARG A 194 -15.55 -13.09 8.33
CA ARG A 194 -16.13 -12.43 9.51
C ARG A 194 -15.55 -11.04 9.79
N THR A 195 -14.47 -10.69 9.11
CA THR A 195 -13.82 -9.38 9.24
C THR A 195 -14.15 -8.53 8.03
N ASP A 196 -14.78 -7.37 8.24
CA ASP A 196 -15.11 -6.40 7.17
C ASP A 196 -14.14 -5.21 7.13
N SER A 197 -13.51 -4.88 8.26
CA SER A 197 -12.59 -3.74 8.40
C SER A 197 -11.45 -4.08 9.37
N ILE A 198 -10.31 -3.42 9.24
CA ILE A 198 -9.09 -3.68 10.04
C ILE A 198 -8.59 -2.37 10.65
N ALA A 199 -8.33 -2.37 11.95
CA ALA A 199 -7.63 -1.33 12.67
C ALA A 199 -6.27 -1.87 13.14
N LEU A 200 -5.20 -1.23 12.71
CA LEU A 200 -3.83 -1.65 12.94
C LEU A 200 -3.07 -0.58 13.72
N TYR A 201 -2.42 -0.99 14.81
CA TYR A 201 -1.40 -0.19 15.48
C TYR A 201 -0.01 -0.73 15.14
N LEU A 202 0.85 0.17 14.64
CA LEU A 202 2.16 -0.15 14.10
C LEU A 202 3.22 0.75 14.76
N GLU A 203 4.29 0.17 15.27
CA GLU A 203 5.47 0.85 15.82
C GLU A 203 6.64 0.76 14.85
N ASP A 204 6.96 -0.44 14.36
CA ASP A 204 8.13 -0.68 13.52
C ASP A 204 7.77 -1.46 12.25
N VAL A 205 8.51 -1.20 11.18
CA VAL A 205 8.36 -1.81 9.87
C VAL A 205 9.69 -2.42 9.45
N ARG A 206 9.79 -3.75 9.59
CA ARG A 206 10.99 -4.50 9.23
C ARG A 206 11.18 -4.65 7.72
N ASN A 207 10.09 -4.83 6.98
CA ASN A 207 10.11 -5.06 5.54
C ASN A 207 9.00 -4.26 4.85
N ALA A 208 9.38 -3.18 4.17
CA ALA A 208 8.44 -2.27 3.51
C ALA A 208 7.69 -2.93 2.37
N ARG A 209 8.37 -3.73 1.55
CA ARG A 209 7.78 -4.37 0.38
C ARG A 209 6.75 -5.42 0.80
N ALA A 210 7.08 -6.25 1.80
CA ALA A 210 6.12 -7.21 2.37
C ALA A 210 4.91 -6.50 3.00
N LEU A 211 5.15 -5.40 3.74
CA LEU A 211 4.06 -4.60 4.31
C LEU A 211 3.18 -3.98 3.21
N MET A 212 3.78 -3.36 2.20
CA MET A 212 3.05 -2.76 1.07
C MET A 212 2.24 -3.79 0.32
N SER A 213 2.83 -4.95 0.07
CA SER A 213 2.19 -6.07 -0.59
C SER A 213 0.91 -6.50 0.12
N VAL A 214 1.03 -6.79 1.41
CA VAL A 214 -0.10 -7.25 2.20
C VAL A 214 -1.12 -6.14 2.46
N LEU A 215 -0.68 -4.89 2.68
CA LEU A 215 -1.60 -3.77 2.85
C LEU A 215 -2.41 -3.52 1.59
N ARG A 216 -1.82 -3.61 0.39
CA ARG A 216 -2.55 -3.49 -0.89
C ARG A 216 -3.57 -4.60 -1.03
N ALA A 217 -3.17 -5.85 -0.73
CA ALA A 217 -4.08 -6.99 -0.75
C ALA A 217 -5.25 -6.80 0.23
N ALA A 218 -4.99 -6.39 1.47
CA ALA A 218 -6.01 -6.17 2.49
C ALA A 218 -6.92 -4.97 2.14
N ALA A 219 -6.33 -3.83 1.80
CA ALA A 219 -7.05 -2.58 1.52
C ALA A 219 -7.98 -2.68 0.31
N SER A 220 -7.61 -3.47 -0.71
CA SER A 220 -8.43 -3.69 -1.91
C SER A 220 -9.82 -4.27 -1.58
N VAL A 221 -9.92 -5.11 -0.54
CA VAL A 221 -11.18 -5.77 -0.17
C VAL A 221 -11.79 -5.24 1.12
N LYS A 222 -10.97 -4.71 2.04
CA LYS A 222 -11.37 -4.30 3.39
C LYS A 222 -10.73 -2.97 3.77
N PRO A 223 -11.44 -2.04 4.41
CA PRO A 223 -10.82 -0.84 4.92
C PRO A 223 -9.76 -1.15 5.97
N VAL A 224 -8.59 -0.53 5.82
CA VAL A 224 -7.48 -0.65 6.77
C VAL A 224 -7.14 0.73 7.32
N VAL A 225 -7.30 0.91 8.62
CA VAL A 225 -6.88 2.12 9.34
C VAL A 225 -5.63 1.81 10.15
N ILE A 226 -4.63 2.69 10.08
CA ILE A 226 -3.32 2.49 10.69
C ILE A 226 -2.97 3.66 11.60
N LEU A 227 -2.67 3.37 12.85
CA LEU A 227 -2.01 4.29 13.77
C LEU A 227 -0.53 3.94 13.84
N LYS A 228 0.32 4.77 13.22
CA LYS A 228 1.78 4.64 13.28
C LYS A 228 2.36 5.46 14.44
N ALA A 229 2.98 4.78 15.40
CA ALA A 229 3.77 5.40 16.46
C ALA A 229 5.25 5.50 16.09
N GLY A 230 6.05 6.21 16.90
CA GLY A 230 7.50 6.33 16.67
C GLY A 230 7.86 7.29 15.53
N ARG A 231 7.30 8.50 15.53
CA ARG A 231 7.54 9.56 14.52
C ARG A 231 8.98 10.11 14.48
N ALA A 232 9.91 9.52 15.24
CA ALA A 232 11.23 10.08 15.53
C ALA A 232 12.30 9.01 15.82
N SER A 233 12.24 7.83 15.20
CA SER A 233 13.36 6.87 15.27
C SER A 233 14.44 7.17 14.22
N GLU A 234 14.87 8.43 14.14
CA GLU A 234 16.31 8.68 14.09
C GLU A 234 16.75 8.87 15.55
N ARG A 235 17.48 7.88 16.08
CA ARG A 235 18.13 7.84 17.41
C ARG A 235 17.23 7.62 18.64
N ARG A 236 16.94 6.35 18.93
CA ARG A 236 17.07 5.79 20.28
C ARG A 236 18.09 4.65 20.25
N SER A 237 19.35 5.02 20.01
CA SER A 237 20.50 4.23 20.45
C SER A 237 21.12 5.03 21.59
N SER A 238 21.30 4.39 22.74
CA SER A 238 21.95 4.87 23.97
C SER A 238 21.36 6.14 24.62
N VAL A 239 20.70 5.94 25.76
CA VAL A 239 20.66 6.95 26.83
C VAL A 239 22.09 7.09 27.34
N ASP A 240 22.78 8.15 26.94
CA ASP A 240 23.92 8.67 27.68
C ASP A 240 23.34 9.72 28.66
N PRO A 241 23.31 9.46 29.97
CA PRO A 241 22.87 10.47 30.92
C PRO A 241 23.97 11.53 31.04
N MET A 242 23.55 12.80 30.96
CA MET A 242 24.32 14.01 31.24
C MET A 242 25.14 14.60 30.06
N GLY A 243 24.58 15.65 29.43
CA GLY A 243 25.36 16.87 29.16
C GLY A 243 25.99 17.08 27.78
N ALA A 244 25.76 16.25 26.76
CA ALA A 244 26.25 16.52 25.41
C ALA A 244 25.15 17.08 24.48
N ARG A 245 25.45 18.22 23.85
CA ARG A 245 24.62 18.93 22.87
C ARG A 245 23.98 17.94 21.87
N PRO A 246 22.67 18.02 21.55
CA PRO A 246 22.06 17.09 20.62
C PRO A 246 22.83 17.12 19.30
N PRO A 247 23.29 15.97 18.75
CA PRO A 247 23.86 15.97 17.42
C PRO A 247 22.77 16.42 16.45
N ILE A 248 23.05 17.48 15.69
CA ILE A 248 22.23 18.01 14.61
C ILE A 248 21.67 16.81 13.83
N ALA A 249 20.35 16.73 13.67
CA ALA A 249 19.72 15.69 12.87
C ALA A 249 20.40 15.64 11.49
N PRO A 250 20.83 14.48 10.97
CA PRO A 250 21.22 14.42 9.58
C PRO A 250 19.99 14.88 8.80
N ILE A 251 20.09 16.03 8.12
CA ILE A 251 19.06 16.45 7.18
C ILE A 251 18.99 15.30 6.18
N ALA A 252 17.86 14.59 6.14
CA ALA A 252 17.64 13.49 5.20
C ALA A 252 18.15 13.92 3.81
N MET A 253 18.95 13.06 3.16
CA MET A 253 19.48 13.32 1.83
C MET A 253 18.34 13.79 0.91
N GLY A 254 18.39 15.06 0.48
CA GLY A 254 17.37 15.63 -0.41
C GLY A 254 16.12 16.26 0.25
N GLY A 255 16.11 16.46 1.57
CA GLY A 255 15.13 17.29 2.28
C GLY A 255 13.72 16.70 2.45
N VAL A 256 13.58 15.38 2.44
CA VAL A 256 12.29 14.67 2.56
C VAL A 256 12.18 13.96 3.92
N SER A 257 11.05 14.13 4.61
CA SER A 257 10.77 13.45 5.88
C SER A 257 10.32 11.99 5.65
N ALA A 258 10.93 11.04 6.37
CA ALA A 258 10.52 9.63 6.35
C ALA A 258 9.04 9.44 6.72
N ASP A 259 8.49 10.31 7.59
CA ASP A 259 7.07 10.26 7.96
C ASP A 259 6.13 10.61 6.79
N ALA A 260 6.58 11.51 5.91
CA ALA A 260 5.85 11.91 4.71
C ALA A 260 5.92 10.83 3.61
N VAL A 261 7.06 10.14 3.49
CA VAL A 261 7.19 8.95 2.64
C VAL A 261 6.25 7.85 3.13
N PHE A 262 6.22 7.58 4.44
CA PHE A 262 5.31 6.60 5.03
C PHE A 262 3.83 6.94 4.79
N ASP A 263 3.42 8.21 4.92
CA ASP A 263 2.05 8.64 4.57
C ASP A 263 1.71 8.40 3.10
N THR A 264 2.68 8.66 2.22
CA THR A 264 2.56 8.41 0.78
C THR A 264 2.41 6.92 0.49
N ALA A 265 3.21 6.09 1.15
CA ALA A 265 3.15 4.64 1.04
C ALA A 265 1.78 4.09 1.46
N LEU A 266 1.25 4.50 2.62
CA LEU A 266 -0.07 4.07 3.07
C LEU A 266 -1.19 4.50 2.13
N ARG A 267 -1.11 5.74 1.63
CA ARG A 267 -2.06 6.28 0.66
C ARG A 267 -2.07 5.46 -0.62
N ARG A 268 -0.88 5.14 -1.16
CA ARG A 268 -0.72 4.31 -2.36
C ARG A 268 -1.10 2.84 -2.11
N ALA A 269 -1.00 2.36 -0.86
CA ALA A 269 -1.45 1.04 -0.47
C ALA A 269 -2.99 0.92 -0.34
N GLY A 270 -3.73 2.03 -0.30
CA GLY A 270 -5.18 2.02 -0.06
C GLY A 270 -5.56 2.08 1.43
N ALA A 271 -4.59 2.18 2.34
CA ALA A 271 -4.79 2.26 3.78
C ALA A 271 -4.94 3.71 4.25
N VAL A 272 -5.62 3.93 5.38
CA VAL A 272 -5.85 5.25 5.97
C VAL A 272 -5.01 5.42 7.22
N ARG A 273 -4.23 6.49 7.28
CA ARG A 273 -3.43 6.81 8.45
C ARG A 273 -4.22 7.68 9.42
N VAL A 274 -4.30 7.27 10.68
CA VAL A 274 -4.70 8.15 11.79
C VAL A 274 -3.48 8.62 12.56
N ARG A 275 -3.52 9.86 13.05
CA ARG A 275 -2.37 10.50 13.69
C ARG A 275 -2.40 10.31 15.19
N PHE A 276 -3.57 10.45 15.81
CA PHE A 276 -3.69 10.44 17.25
C PHE A 276 -4.42 9.20 17.74
N PHE A 277 -4.11 8.77 18.96
CA PHE A 277 -4.77 7.63 19.58
C PHE A 277 -6.28 7.82 19.67
N VAL A 278 -6.74 9.04 19.97
CA VAL A 278 -8.18 9.37 19.99
C VAL A 278 -8.87 9.16 18.65
N GLN A 279 -8.15 9.38 17.54
CA GLN A 279 -8.69 9.19 16.18
C GLN A 279 -8.87 7.72 15.84
N LEU A 280 -8.09 6.82 16.45
CA LEU A 280 -8.27 5.38 16.27
C LEU A 280 -9.66 4.94 16.74
N PHE A 281 -10.15 5.46 17.87
CA PHE A 281 -11.50 5.19 18.36
C PHE A 281 -12.57 5.67 17.38
N SER A 282 -12.42 6.91 16.89
CA SER A 282 -13.35 7.48 15.91
C SER A 282 -13.37 6.66 14.62
N ALA A 283 -12.19 6.23 14.16
CA ALA A 283 -12.05 5.41 12.96
C ALA A 283 -12.63 4.01 13.15
N VAL A 284 -12.36 3.31 14.26
CA VAL A 284 -12.94 1.97 14.55
C VAL A 284 -14.47 2.05 14.57
N LYS A 285 -15.03 3.10 15.19
CA LYS A 285 -16.48 3.33 15.21
C LYS A 285 -17.04 3.61 13.82
N ALA A 286 -16.35 4.43 13.01
CA ALA A 286 -16.73 4.72 11.63
C ALA A 286 -16.61 3.51 10.71
N LEU A 287 -15.59 2.67 10.88
CA LEU A 287 -15.34 1.46 10.10
C LEU A 287 -16.35 0.34 10.35
N SER A 288 -17.04 0.40 11.49
CA SER A 288 -18.16 -0.49 11.79
C SER A 288 -19.42 -0.10 11.00
N PHE A 289 -19.43 1.09 10.38
CA PHE A 289 -20.56 1.60 9.63
C PHE A 289 -20.56 1.09 8.18
N PRO A 290 -21.66 0.50 7.68
CA PRO A 290 -21.68 -0.13 6.37
C PRO A 290 -21.71 0.87 5.20
N LYS A 291 -22.21 2.11 5.41
CA LYS A 291 -22.35 3.11 4.36
C LYS A 291 -21.07 3.91 4.18
N ARG A 292 -20.61 4.02 2.94
CA ARG A 292 -19.36 4.72 2.58
C ARG A 292 -19.70 5.97 1.75
N PRO A 293 -18.96 7.07 1.91
CA PRO A 293 -19.10 8.22 1.05
C PRO A 293 -18.54 7.92 -0.34
N ASN A 294 -19.14 8.53 -1.37
CA ASN A 294 -18.64 8.49 -2.75
C ASN A 294 -17.68 9.65 -3.07
N GLY A 295 -17.36 10.47 -2.06
CA GLY A 295 -16.55 11.66 -2.22
C GLY A 295 -16.20 12.27 -0.87
N ARG A 296 -15.91 13.56 -0.88
CA ARG A 296 -15.40 14.32 0.28
C ARG A 296 -16.28 15.50 0.69
N ARG A 297 -17.39 15.74 -0.02
CA ARG A 297 -18.30 16.88 0.22
C ARG A 297 -19.22 16.58 1.40
N LEU A 298 -18.95 17.18 2.54
CA LEU A 298 -19.76 17.03 3.76
C LEU A 298 -20.64 18.27 3.97
N VAL A 299 -21.91 18.04 4.29
CA VAL A 299 -22.81 19.08 4.80
C VAL A 299 -22.98 18.96 6.32
N LEU A 300 -22.89 20.09 7.01
CA LEU A 300 -23.10 20.18 8.45
C LEU A 300 -24.54 20.58 8.72
N PHE A 301 -25.24 19.86 9.60
CA PHE A 301 -26.57 20.20 10.09
C PHE A 301 -26.52 20.40 11.60
N ALA A 302 -26.86 21.58 12.12
CA ALA A 302 -26.70 21.90 13.53
C ALA A 302 -27.91 22.64 14.14
N ASN A 303 -28.12 22.47 15.44
CA ASN A 303 -29.07 23.26 16.23
C ASN A 303 -28.44 24.52 16.87
N GLY A 304 -27.28 24.93 16.38
CA GLY A 304 -26.56 26.12 16.81
C GLY A 304 -25.29 26.35 16.00
N SER A 305 -24.82 27.59 15.92
CA SER A 305 -23.71 27.97 15.05
C SER A 305 -22.33 27.57 15.59
N GLY A 306 -22.12 27.59 16.91
CA GLY A 306 -20.81 27.28 17.53
C GLY A 306 -20.23 25.91 17.16
N PRO A 307 -20.96 24.80 17.35
CA PRO A 307 -20.50 23.47 16.96
C PRO A 307 -20.17 23.35 15.47
N ALA A 308 -20.99 23.98 14.62
CA ALA A 308 -20.78 24.00 13.18
C ALA A 308 -19.52 24.78 12.81
N GLN A 309 -19.25 25.91 13.45
CA GLN A 309 -18.03 26.69 13.23
C GLN A 309 -16.77 25.90 13.60
N LEU A 310 -16.77 25.19 14.75
CA LEU A 310 -15.65 24.33 15.14
C LEU A 310 -15.35 23.25 14.08
N ALA A 311 -16.39 22.66 13.48
CA ALA A 311 -16.20 21.72 12.38
C ALA A 311 -15.66 22.39 11.11
N LEU A 312 -16.15 23.59 10.77
CA LEU A 312 -15.68 24.34 9.60
C LEU A 312 -14.21 24.78 9.71
N ASP A 313 -13.76 25.16 10.91
CA ASP A 313 -12.37 25.58 11.16
C ASP A 313 -11.37 24.44 10.87
N LEU A 314 -11.82 23.18 10.95
CA LEU A 314 -11.04 22.00 10.61
C LEU A 314 -11.13 21.63 9.12
N MET A 315 -12.16 22.11 8.41
CA MET A 315 -12.39 21.89 6.98
C MET A 315 -11.58 22.89 6.13
N THR A 316 -10.28 22.94 6.36
CA THR A 316 -9.34 23.82 5.65
C THR A 316 -9.05 23.35 4.21
N GLN A 317 -8.49 24.23 3.39
CA GLN A 317 -8.11 23.90 2.01
C GLN A 317 -7.03 22.80 1.97
N GLY A 318 -7.37 21.64 1.42
CA GLY A 318 -6.51 20.45 1.37
C GLY A 318 -6.76 19.44 2.49
N ALA A 319 -7.75 19.68 3.35
CA ALA A 319 -8.25 18.65 4.27
C ALA A 319 -8.89 17.48 3.50
N ALA A 320 -8.98 16.32 4.15
CA ALA A 320 -9.64 15.14 3.60
C ALA A 320 -11.14 15.33 3.33
N VAL A 321 -11.73 16.40 3.90
CA VAL A 321 -13.15 16.74 3.83
C VAL A 321 -13.30 18.15 3.28
N THR A 322 -14.21 18.34 2.34
CA THR A 322 -14.55 19.64 1.76
C THR A 322 -15.98 20.01 2.07
N ARG A 323 -16.26 21.32 2.12
CA ARG A 323 -17.60 21.85 2.33
C ARG A 323 -18.46 21.56 1.10
N ALA A 324 -19.55 20.81 1.28
CA ALA A 324 -20.58 20.65 0.25
C ALA A 324 -21.30 21.98 -0.01
N GLN A 325 -21.79 22.18 -1.23
CA GLN A 325 -22.64 23.31 -1.59
C GLN A 325 -24.02 22.78 -1.98
N PRO A 326 -24.99 22.75 -1.04
CA PRO A 326 -26.34 22.29 -1.34
C PRO A 326 -26.96 23.06 -2.51
N THR A 327 -27.67 22.35 -3.38
CA THR A 327 -28.34 22.95 -4.54
C THR A 327 -29.42 23.94 -4.11
N GLU A 328 -29.76 24.88 -4.99
CA GLU A 328 -30.78 25.90 -4.66
C GLU A 328 -32.13 25.27 -4.31
N ASN A 329 -32.51 24.16 -4.97
CA ASN A 329 -33.74 23.41 -4.65
C ASN A 329 -33.74 22.90 -3.20
N THR A 330 -32.64 22.31 -2.75
CA THR A 330 -32.48 21.84 -1.36
C THR A 330 -32.54 23.00 -0.38
N ARG A 331 -31.92 24.15 -0.71
CA ARG A 331 -31.94 25.36 0.13
C ARG A 331 -33.34 25.95 0.29
N ILE A 332 -34.19 25.86 -0.75
CA ILE A 332 -35.60 26.27 -0.68
C ILE A 332 -36.39 25.33 0.25
N LEU A 333 -36.24 24.01 0.07
CA LEU A 333 -36.91 23.02 0.89
C LEU A 333 -36.52 23.13 2.38
N LEU A 334 -35.24 23.36 2.67
CA LEU A 334 -34.76 23.57 4.03
C LEU A 334 -35.35 24.82 4.68
N ARG A 335 -35.56 25.91 3.92
CA ARG A 335 -36.20 27.14 4.43
C ARG A 335 -37.65 26.89 4.84
N GLU A 336 -38.37 26.06 4.08
CA GLU A 336 -39.74 25.67 4.41
C GLU A 336 -39.81 24.82 5.70
N ILE A 337 -38.86 23.88 5.87
CA ILE A 337 -38.84 22.97 7.02
C ILE A 337 -38.39 23.67 8.31
N LEU A 338 -37.29 24.44 8.25
CA LEU A 338 -36.61 24.99 9.43
C LEU A 338 -37.06 26.41 9.77
N GLY A 339 -37.77 27.08 8.86
CA GLY A 339 -38.27 28.43 9.03
C GLY A 339 -37.27 29.52 8.58
N PRO A 340 -37.70 30.79 8.61
CA PRO A 340 -37.00 31.90 7.95
C PRO A 340 -35.70 32.34 8.63
N LEU A 341 -35.50 32.00 9.91
CA LEU A 341 -34.31 32.37 10.67
C LEU A 341 -33.16 31.36 10.51
N ALA A 342 -33.40 30.22 9.87
CA ALA A 342 -32.41 29.17 9.70
C ALA A 342 -31.41 29.51 8.59
N TRP A 343 -30.15 29.12 8.78
CA TRP A 343 -29.17 29.07 7.70
C TRP A 343 -29.40 27.81 6.88
N THR A 344 -29.48 27.95 5.56
CA THR A 344 -29.79 26.84 4.64
C THR A 344 -28.69 26.55 3.63
N ASP A 345 -27.63 27.35 3.62
CA ASP A 345 -26.35 26.96 3.02
C ASP A 345 -25.60 26.01 3.99
N ASN A 346 -24.38 25.58 3.67
CA ASN A 346 -23.57 24.75 4.56
C ASN A 346 -22.72 25.65 5.48
N PRO A 347 -22.89 25.72 6.79
CA PRO A 347 -23.64 24.79 7.62
C PRO A 347 -25.12 25.15 7.64
N VAL A 348 -25.96 24.13 7.61
CA VAL A 348 -27.40 24.27 7.80
C VAL A 348 -27.62 24.39 9.30
N VAL A 349 -28.09 25.55 9.77
CA VAL A 349 -28.22 25.85 11.19
C VAL A 349 -29.63 26.31 11.51
N THR A 350 -30.29 25.63 12.45
CA THR A 350 -31.52 26.13 13.07
C THR A 350 -31.21 26.77 14.43
N PHE A 351 -31.92 27.84 14.76
CA PHE A 351 -31.88 28.51 16.06
C PHE A 351 -33.18 28.32 16.86
N ALA A 352 -34.21 27.78 16.22
CA ALA A 352 -35.44 27.38 16.89
C ALA A 352 -35.30 25.96 17.46
N PRO A 353 -36.02 25.62 18.56
CA PRO A 353 -36.01 24.28 19.13
C PRO A 353 -36.35 23.24 18.06
N LEU A 354 -35.43 22.32 17.85
CA LEU A 354 -35.52 21.35 16.77
C LEU A 354 -36.52 20.24 17.13
N THR A 355 -37.42 19.91 16.20
CA THR A 355 -38.34 18.77 16.36
C THR A 355 -37.84 17.52 15.62
N ALA A 356 -38.34 16.35 16.02
CA ALA A 356 -38.03 15.09 15.36
C ALA A 356 -38.46 15.05 13.88
N ASP A 357 -39.60 15.66 13.54
CA ASP A 357 -40.11 15.76 12.16
C ASP A 357 -39.19 16.64 11.29
N GLN A 358 -38.84 17.83 11.79
CA GLN A 358 -37.92 18.74 11.09
C GLN A 358 -36.55 18.10 10.89
N THR A 359 -36.03 17.41 11.90
CA THR A 359 -34.77 16.65 11.79
C THR A 359 -34.86 15.62 10.67
N THR A 360 -35.96 14.89 10.60
CA THR A 360 -36.17 13.83 9.61
C THR A 360 -36.16 14.41 8.20
N ARG A 361 -37.03 15.37 7.94
CA ARG A 361 -37.21 15.98 6.62
C ARG A 361 -35.97 16.73 6.15
N ALA A 362 -35.28 17.44 7.06
CA ALA A 362 -34.06 18.18 6.71
C ALA A 362 -32.90 17.25 6.35
N VAL A 363 -32.69 16.17 7.13
CA VAL A 363 -31.62 15.20 6.84
C VAL A 363 -31.91 14.43 5.56
N GLU A 364 -33.16 14.05 5.29
CA GLU A 364 -33.56 13.40 4.03
C GLU A 364 -33.30 14.31 2.81
N ALA A 365 -33.70 15.58 2.88
CA ALA A 365 -33.42 16.56 1.83
C ALA A 365 -31.91 16.67 1.52
N LEU A 366 -31.08 16.70 2.55
CA LEU A 366 -29.62 16.78 2.42
C LEU A 366 -29.01 15.48 1.85
N ILE A 367 -29.55 14.32 2.22
CA ILE A 367 -29.10 13.02 1.69
C ILE A 367 -29.42 12.92 0.19
N ASP A 368 -30.55 13.45 -0.25
CA ASP A 368 -30.97 13.35 -1.66
C ASP A 368 -30.29 14.36 -2.59
N ASP A 369 -29.63 15.40 -2.04
CA ASP A 369 -28.92 16.41 -2.83
C ASP A 369 -27.66 15.86 -3.53
N PRO A 370 -27.52 15.97 -4.87
CA PRO A 370 -26.39 15.38 -5.61
C PRO A 370 -25.01 15.99 -5.28
N GLU A 371 -24.96 17.20 -4.72
CA GLU A 371 -23.74 17.90 -4.33
C GLU A 371 -23.24 17.54 -2.91
N VAL A 372 -23.97 16.68 -2.21
CA VAL A 372 -23.64 16.21 -0.86
C VAL A 372 -23.20 14.75 -0.91
N ASP A 373 -22.04 14.41 -0.34
CA ASP A 373 -21.54 13.04 -0.22
C ASP A 373 -21.78 12.42 1.18
N GLY A 374 -22.10 13.25 2.18
CA GLY A 374 -22.47 12.83 3.54
C GLY A 374 -23.02 13.97 4.39
N VAL A 375 -23.68 13.63 5.49
CA VAL A 375 -24.29 14.57 6.44
C VAL A 375 -23.69 14.36 7.83
N LEU A 376 -23.28 15.45 8.49
CA LEU A 376 -22.88 15.45 9.90
C LEU A 376 -23.85 16.29 10.72
N SER A 377 -24.66 15.62 11.56
CA SER A 377 -25.59 16.27 12.48
C SER A 377 -24.91 16.64 13.80
N LEU A 378 -24.73 17.93 14.07
CA LEU A 378 -24.08 18.50 15.24
C LEU A 378 -25.13 19.05 16.21
N ILE A 379 -25.46 18.27 17.24
CA ILE A 379 -26.56 18.57 18.15
C ILE A 379 -26.00 18.88 19.55
N ALA A 380 -26.15 20.12 20.00
CA ALA A 380 -25.88 20.54 21.37
C ALA A 380 -27.10 20.32 22.27
N PRO A 381 -26.92 20.09 23.59
CA PRO A 381 -28.05 19.95 24.52
C PRO A 381 -28.95 21.17 24.51
N ASP A 382 -30.25 20.95 24.33
CA ASP A 382 -31.27 22.01 24.33
C ASP A 382 -32.44 21.58 25.25
N PRO A 383 -32.66 22.26 26.39
CA PRO A 383 -33.78 21.97 27.29
C PRO A 383 -35.16 22.23 26.69
N SER A 384 -35.24 23.03 25.62
CA SER A 384 -36.50 23.35 24.94
C SER A 384 -36.85 22.36 23.84
N ALA A 385 -35.99 21.38 23.56
CA ALA A 385 -36.20 20.36 22.53
C ALA A 385 -36.30 18.95 23.14
N GLU A 386 -37.10 18.09 22.52
CA GLU A 386 -37.23 16.67 22.91
C GLU A 386 -36.06 15.84 22.36
N MET A 387 -34.89 15.97 22.99
CA MET A 387 -33.62 15.43 22.52
C MET A 387 -33.64 13.91 22.28
N SER A 388 -34.40 13.16 23.09
CA SER A 388 -34.56 11.72 22.92
C SER A 388 -35.31 11.36 21.63
N GLU A 389 -36.32 12.14 21.25
CA GLU A 389 -37.06 11.94 20.01
C GLU A 389 -36.21 12.31 18.78
N ILE A 390 -35.36 13.34 18.88
CA ILE A 390 -34.39 13.69 17.84
C ILE A 390 -33.40 12.53 17.63
N ALA A 391 -32.84 11.97 18.72
CA ALA A 391 -31.92 10.83 18.63
C ALA A 391 -32.60 9.59 18.01
N ARG A 392 -33.86 9.29 18.39
CA ARG A 392 -34.65 8.21 17.79
C ARG A 392 -34.98 8.46 16.32
N ALA A 393 -35.25 9.69 15.93
CA ALA A 393 -35.47 10.05 14.53
C ALA A 393 -34.23 9.78 13.68
N LEU A 394 -33.06 10.27 14.12
CA LEU A 394 -31.79 9.98 13.46
C LEU A 394 -31.48 8.48 13.40
N ALA A 395 -31.76 7.73 14.48
CA ALA A 395 -31.60 6.28 14.54
C ALA A 395 -32.49 5.52 13.54
N ARG A 396 -33.65 6.07 13.14
CA ARG A 396 -34.53 5.47 12.12
C ARG A 396 -34.07 5.75 10.69
N ILE A 397 -33.41 6.88 10.45
CA ILE A 397 -33.04 7.37 9.11
C ILE A 397 -31.64 6.92 8.73
N ALA A 398 -30.65 7.13 9.61
CA ALA A 398 -29.24 6.94 9.30
C ALA A 398 -28.89 5.54 8.77
N PRO A 399 -29.44 4.42 9.31
CA PRO A 399 -29.17 3.09 8.77
C PRO A 399 -29.74 2.86 7.35
N ARG A 400 -30.83 3.55 7.00
CA ARG A 400 -31.53 3.41 5.71
C ARG A 400 -31.01 4.36 4.64
N ALA A 401 -30.31 5.43 5.05
CA ALA A 401 -29.77 6.43 4.16
C ALA A 401 -28.84 5.84 3.08
N ARG A 402 -28.89 6.43 1.88
CA ARG A 402 -27.99 6.06 0.76
C ARG A 402 -26.57 6.60 0.97
N LYS A 403 -26.45 7.71 1.70
CA LYS A 403 -25.19 8.40 2.02
C LYS A 403 -24.91 8.31 3.53
N PRO A 404 -23.64 8.39 3.96
CA PRO A 404 -23.31 8.33 5.37
C PRO A 404 -23.89 9.51 6.16
N VAL A 405 -24.55 9.19 7.27
CA VAL A 405 -25.05 10.17 8.26
C VAL A 405 -24.32 9.91 9.57
N LEU A 406 -23.48 10.86 9.98
CA LEU A 406 -22.76 10.82 11.25
C LEU A 406 -23.44 11.80 12.22
N THR A 407 -23.39 11.49 13.51
CA THR A 407 -24.01 12.34 14.54
C THR A 407 -22.99 12.73 15.59
N CYS A 408 -23.09 13.96 16.09
CA CYS A 408 -22.35 14.44 17.24
C CYS A 408 -23.34 15.01 18.24
N PHE A 409 -23.59 14.28 19.32
CA PHE A 409 -24.34 14.80 20.46
C PHE A 409 -23.33 15.31 21.49
N MET A 410 -23.23 16.62 21.63
CA MET A 410 -22.23 17.26 22.49
C MET A 410 -22.56 17.10 23.97
N GLY A 411 -21.54 17.20 24.83
CA GLY A 411 -21.67 17.00 26.27
C GLY A 411 -21.63 15.53 26.70
N ASP A 412 -21.75 15.26 28.00
CA ASP A 412 -21.58 13.92 28.56
C ASP A 412 -22.81 13.43 29.35
N ALA A 413 -23.12 14.09 30.47
CA ALA A 413 -24.09 13.60 31.45
C ALA A 413 -25.47 13.22 30.87
N THR A 414 -26.09 14.11 30.10
CA THR A 414 -27.43 13.90 29.52
C THR A 414 -27.38 13.22 28.15
N THR A 415 -26.35 13.50 27.35
CA THR A 415 -26.28 13.05 25.96
C THR A 415 -25.65 11.66 25.79
N ARG A 416 -25.04 11.08 26.83
CA ARG A 416 -24.52 9.71 26.82
C ARG A 416 -25.60 8.68 26.49
N ALA A 417 -26.79 8.83 27.08
CA ALA A 417 -27.92 7.95 26.78
C ALA A 417 -28.39 8.11 25.32
N LEU A 418 -28.38 9.33 24.78
CA LEU A 418 -28.76 9.61 23.39
C LEU A 418 -27.80 8.97 22.39
N ARG A 419 -26.48 9.05 22.64
CA ARG A 419 -25.47 8.36 21.83
C ARG A 419 -25.66 6.84 21.84
N ARG A 420 -26.03 6.27 22.98
CA ARG A 420 -26.32 4.82 23.10
C ARG A 420 -27.49 4.37 22.21
N ILE A 421 -28.54 5.19 22.07
CA ILE A 421 -29.67 4.89 21.16
C ILE A 421 -29.18 4.72 19.72
N LEU A 422 -28.26 5.58 19.28
CA LEU A 422 -27.68 5.54 17.94
C LEU A 422 -26.71 4.37 17.78
N ASP A 423 -25.88 4.11 18.78
CA ASP A 423 -24.93 3.00 18.79
C ASP A 423 -25.65 1.64 18.74
N GLU A 424 -26.81 1.50 19.38
CA GLU A 424 -27.63 0.27 19.38
C GLU A 424 -28.18 -0.09 18.00
N VAL A 425 -28.43 0.90 17.15
CA VAL A 425 -28.83 0.69 15.74
C VAL A 425 -27.65 0.70 14.78
N GLY A 426 -26.42 0.76 15.29
CA GLY A 426 -25.19 0.78 14.49
C GLY A 426 -24.88 2.11 13.79
N THR A 427 -25.45 3.23 14.25
CA THR A 427 -25.16 4.57 13.73
C THR A 427 -24.06 5.24 14.55
N PRO A 428 -22.93 5.67 13.94
CA PRO A 428 -21.81 6.23 14.68
C PRO A 428 -22.18 7.59 15.29
N SER A 429 -22.14 7.66 16.63
CA SER A 429 -22.37 8.90 17.38
C SER A 429 -21.16 9.34 18.20
N PHE A 430 -20.80 10.61 18.10
CA PHE A 430 -19.60 11.20 18.71
C PHE A 430 -19.93 12.25 19.76
N ARG A 431 -18.96 12.52 20.62
CA ARG A 431 -19.06 13.53 21.68
C ARG A 431 -18.61 14.92 21.22
N THR A 432 -17.71 14.98 20.24
CA THR A 432 -17.10 16.24 19.80
C THR A 432 -17.10 16.36 18.28
N PRO A 433 -17.21 17.59 17.73
CA PRO A 433 -17.18 17.82 16.28
C PRO A 433 -15.89 17.30 15.61
N GLU A 434 -14.74 17.45 16.26
CA GLU A 434 -13.44 16.98 15.78
C GLU A 434 -13.47 15.46 15.54
N SER A 435 -13.97 14.70 16.52
CA SER A 435 -14.03 13.23 16.45
C SER A 435 -14.96 12.77 15.34
N ALA A 436 -16.08 13.47 15.16
CA ALA A 436 -17.07 13.16 14.12
C ALA A 436 -16.54 13.50 12.72
N LEU A 437 -15.84 14.63 12.59
CA LEU A 437 -15.21 15.02 11.34
C LEU A 437 -14.05 14.09 10.97
N ASP A 438 -13.21 13.70 11.94
CA ASP A 438 -12.12 12.73 11.76
C ASP A 438 -12.65 11.35 11.30
N ALA A 439 -13.81 10.93 11.82
CA ALA A 439 -14.49 9.73 11.37
C ALA A 439 -14.90 9.82 9.90
N PHE A 440 -15.54 10.92 9.48
CA PHE A 440 -15.90 11.12 8.07
C PHE A 440 -14.66 11.27 7.17
N ALA A 441 -13.65 12.00 7.63
CA ALA A 441 -12.36 12.16 6.96
C ALA A 441 -11.69 10.82 6.70
N SER A 442 -11.75 9.89 7.65
CA SER A 442 -11.20 8.54 7.49
C SER A 442 -11.94 7.74 6.41
N LEU A 443 -13.28 7.85 6.36
CA LEU A 443 -14.09 7.19 5.32
C LEU A 443 -13.84 7.80 3.92
N ALA A 444 -13.76 9.13 3.82
CA ALA A 444 -13.48 9.84 2.58
C ALA A 444 -12.04 9.58 2.08
N ALA A 445 -11.06 9.57 2.99
CA ALA A 445 -9.67 9.22 2.68
C ALA A 445 -9.57 7.77 2.20
N TYR A 446 -10.30 6.84 2.82
CA TYR A 446 -10.35 5.46 2.33
C TYR A 446 -10.86 5.39 0.88
N HIS A 447 -11.98 6.05 0.57
CA HIS A 447 -12.50 6.09 -0.80
C HIS A 447 -11.48 6.65 -1.81
N TYR A 448 -10.82 7.76 -1.46
CA TYR A 448 -9.77 8.35 -2.29
C TYR A 448 -8.57 7.41 -2.47
N ASN A 449 -8.11 6.77 -1.41
CA ASN A 449 -6.96 5.86 -1.45
C ASN A 449 -7.29 4.59 -2.25
N GLN A 450 -8.55 4.15 -2.28
CA GLN A 450 -9.00 3.07 -3.16
C GLN A 450 -8.88 3.42 -4.64
N GLN A 451 -9.22 4.66 -5.02
CA GLN A 451 -9.02 5.12 -6.40
C GLN A 451 -7.54 5.08 -6.79
N LEU A 452 -6.65 5.48 -5.88
CA LEU A 452 -5.20 5.44 -6.08
C LEU A 452 -4.67 4.00 -6.16
N LEU A 453 -5.17 3.09 -5.32
CA LEU A 453 -4.79 1.68 -5.32
C LEU A 453 -5.05 1.01 -6.69
N GLN A 454 -6.17 1.37 -7.32
CA GLN A 454 -6.63 0.87 -8.61
C GLN A 454 -5.83 1.43 -9.80
N GLN A 455 -5.02 2.47 -9.60
CA GLN A 455 -4.23 3.06 -10.68
C GLN A 455 -3.01 2.19 -11.01
N LEU A 456 -3.08 1.51 -12.16
CA LEU A 456 -1.93 0.95 -12.84
C LEU A 456 -1.42 1.92 -13.93
N PRO A 457 -0.11 1.93 -14.22
CA PRO A 457 0.41 2.52 -15.44
C PRO A 457 -0.25 1.86 -16.66
N PRO A 458 -0.68 2.63 -17.67
CA PRO A 458 -1.08 2.03 -18.94
C PRO A 458 0.09 1.22 -19.52
N PRO A 459 -0.18 0.16 -20.32
CA PRO A 459 0.88 -0.48 -21.09
C PRO A 459 1.53 0.57 -22.00
N GLU A 460 2.86 0.67 -21.94
CA GLU A 460 3.63 1.54 -22.82
C GLU A 460 3.34 1.20 -24.30
N SER A 461 3.16 2.23 -25.12
CA SER A 461 3.18 2.04 -26.58
C SER A 461 4.59 1.68 -27.01
N ILE A 462 4.74 0.56 -27.72
CA ILE A 462 6.03 0.03 -28.18
C ILE A 462 6.83 1.06 -29.01
N ASP A 463 6.14 1.97 -29.69
CA ASP A 463 6.74 2.95 -30.61
C ASP A 463 7.44 4.13 -29.91
N ASP A 464 7.35 4.26 -28.57
CA ASP A 464 7.89 5.41 -27.80
C ASP A 464 8.70 4.97 -26.54
N ALA A 465 9.40 3.84 -26.67
CA ALA A 465 10.17 3.26 -25.57
C ALA A 465 11.46 4.06 -25.25
N PRO A 466 11.82 4.19 -23.96
CA PRO A 466 13.07 4.84 -23.55
C PRO A 466 14.31 3.98 -23.86
N ASP A 467 15.46 4.64 -24.09
CA ASP A 467 16.76 3.98 -24.25
C ASP A 467 17.39 3.65 -22.89
N ILE A 468 16.91 2.57 -22.27
CA ILE A 468 17.34 2.12 -20.94
C ILE A 468 18.82 1.68 -20.97
N GLU A 469 19.24 0.97 -22.01
CA GLU A 469 20.61 0.44 -22.11
C GLU A 469 21.62 1.58 -22.30
N GLY A 470 21.31 2.58 -23.13
CA GLY A 470 22.13 3.78 -23.27
C GLY A 470 22.29 4.53 -21.95
N ALA A 471 21.21 4.66 -21.16
CA ALA A 471 21.27 5.28 -19.84
C ALA A 471 22.11 4.47 -18.83
N ARG A 472 22.04 3.13 -18.86
CA ARG A 472 22.88 2.26 -18.00
C ARG A 472 24.36 2.41 -18.32
N LEU A 473 24.72 2.41 -19.60
CA LEU A 473 26.11 2.61 -20.04
C LEU A 473 26.69 3.95 -19.54
N MET A 474 25.89 5.02 -19.50
CA MET A 474 26.33 6.31 -18.92
C MET A 474 26.63 6.20 -17.42
N ILE A 475 25.80 5.47 -16.67
CA ILE A 475 26.00 5.23 -15.23
C ILE A 475 27.26 4.38 -15.00
N GLU A 476 27.43 3.31 -15.77
CA GLU A 476 28.59 2.43 -15.71
C GLU A 476 29.89 3.18 -16.03
N SER A 477 29.90 4.01 -17.07
CA SER A 477 31.06 4.83 -17.44
C SER A 477 31.44 5.79 -16.32
N ALA A 478 30.47 6.46 -15.69
CA ALA A 478 30.75 7.36 -14.58
C ALA A 478 31.35 6.62 -13.37
N ARG A 479 30.84 5.42 -13.07
CA ARG A 479 31.38 4.56 -11.99
C ARG A 479 32.78 4.05 -12.31
N ALA A 480 33.05 3.66 -13.56
CA ALA A 480 34.37 3.23 -14.00
C ALA A 480 35.43 4.34 -13.82
N ASP A 481 35.03 5.61 -13.96
CA ASP A 481 35.86 6.78 -13.66
C ASP A 481 35.98 7.10 -12.14
N GLY A 482 35.39 6.27 -11.27
CA GLY A 482 35.34 6.51 -9.81
C GLY A 482 34.41 7.66 -9.40
N ARG A 483 33.47 8.07 -10.27
CA ARG A 483 32.52 9.16 -10.02
C ARG A 483 31.18 8.61 -9.54
N THR A 484 30.58 9.30 -8.58
CA THR A 484 29.22 9.02 -8.06
C THR A 484 28.19 10.06 -8.51
N THR A 485 28.61 11.03 -9.33
CA THR A 485 27.76 12.11 -9.85
C THR A 485 27.98 12.25 -11.34
N LEU A 486 26.89 12.29 -12.11
CA LEU A 486 26.95 12.56 -13.54
C LEU A 486 27.23 14.05 -13.80
N THR A 487 27.97 14.33 -14.86
CA THR A 487 28.15 15.69 -15.37
C THR A 487 26.84 16.23 -15.96
N GLU A 488 26.73 17.56 -16.14
CA GLU A 488 25.51 18.17 -16.68
C GLU A 488 25.15 17.66 -18.10
N PRO A 489 26.11 17.47 -19.04
CA PRO A 489 25.82 16.86 -20.34
C PRO A 489 25.36 15.39 -20.22
N GLU A 490 26.03 14.57 -19.40
CA GLU A 490 25.65 13.16 -19.16
C GLU A 490 24.24 13.07 -18.55
N GLY A 491 23.94 13.91 -17.55
CA GLY A 491 22.62 13.93 -16.90
C GLY A 491 21.50 14.33 -17.85
N LYS A 492 21.73 15.33 -18.72
CA LYS A 492 20.76 15.73 -19.75
C LYS A 492 20.61 14.71 -20.85
N ALA A 493 21.69 14.02 -21.24
CA ALA A 493 21.63 12.90 -22.18
C ALA A 493 20.80 11.75 -21.61
N LEU A 494 20.95 11.44 -20.31
CA LEU A 494 20.11 10.45 -19.62
C LEU A 494 18.64 10.89 -19.61
N LEU A 495 18.32 12.14 -19.28
CA LEU A 495 16.94 12.64 -19.35
C LEU A 495 16.37 12.55 -20.78
N ALA A 496 17.17 12.89 -21.80
CA ALA A 496 16.77 12.78 -23.20
C ALA A 496 16.54 11.33 -23.67
N ALA A 497 17.29 10.36 -23.13
CA ALA A 497 17.08 8.92 -23.38
C ALA A 497 15.70 8.45 -22.92
N PHE A 498 15.12 9.12 -21.91
CA PHE A 498 13.75 8.93 -21.43
C PHE A 498 12.78 9.97 -22.01
N ARG A 499 13.12 10.63 -23.13
CA ARG A 499 12.28 11.61 -23.83
C ARG A 499 11.90 12.86 -23.03
N ILE A 500 12.60 13.16 -21.94
CA ILE A 500 12.40 14.39 -21.19
C ILE A 500 13.03 15.57 -21.98
N PRO A 501 12.26 16.62 -22.33
CA PRO A 501 12.80 17.77 -23.05
C PRO A 501 13.83 18.52 -22.20
N VAL A 502 15.06 18.66 -22.71
CA VAL A 502 16.18 19.32 -22.03
C VAL A 502 16.76 20.44 -22.90
N VAL A 503 17.27 21.49 -22.27
CA VAL A 503 18.13 22.45 -22.99
C VAL A 503 19.48 21.82 -23.30
N GLN A 504 19.85 21.79 -24.59
CA GLN A 504 21.16 21.29 -25.02
C GLN A 504 22.28 22.06 -24.32
N ALA A 505 23.28 21.32 -23.85
CA ALA A 505 24.40 21.84 -23.07
C ALA A 505 25.70 21.29 -23.64
N ILE A 506 26.62 22.18 -23.95
CA ILE A 506 27.94 21.84 -24.48
C ILE A 506 28.98 22.22 -23.43
N LEU A 507 29.84 21.27 -23.05
CA LEU A 507 30.97 21.53 -22.16
C LEU A 507 32.08 22.24 -22.93
N ALA A 508 32.52 23.39 -22.44
CA ALA A 508 33.63 24.15 -22.97
C ALA A 508 34.70 24.34 -21.89
N ARG A 509 35.92 23.89 -22.18
CA ARG A 509 37.10 24.00 -21.30
C ARG A 509 37.87 25.29 -21.56
N THR A 510 37.75 25.83 -22.77
CA THR A 510 38.41 27.06 -23.20
C THR A 510 37.40 28.12 -23.64
N THR A 511 37.79 29.39 -23.63
CA THR A 511 36.98 30.48 -24.17
C THR A 511 36.66 30.25 -25.65
N SER A 512 37.61 29.75 -26.44
CA SER A 512 37.39 29.45 -27.86
C SER A 512 36.31 28.39 -28.07
N GLU A 513 36.35 27.29 -27.30
CA GLU A 513 35.30 26.27 -27.31
C GLU A 513 33.93 26.86 -26.91
N ALA A 514 33.89 27.74 -25.91
CA ALA A 514 32.65 28.36 -25.46
C ALA A 514 32.02 29.24 -26.55
N VAL A 515 32.84 29.97 -27.31
CA VAL A 515 32.37 30.80 -28.44
C VAL A 515 31.81 29.92 -29.56
N ILE A 516 32.49 28.82 -29.90
CA ILE A 516 32.01 27.86 -30.91
C ILE A 516 30.66 27.27 -30.48
N ALA A 517 30.56 26.82 -29.22
CA ALA A 517 29.32 26.30 -28.66
C ALA A 517 28.19 27.34 -28.68
N ALA A 518 28.47 28.59 -28.32
CA ALA A 518 27.51 29.68 -28.34
C ALA A 518 26.98 29.98 -29.75
N GLN A 519 27.85 29.93 -30.77
CA GLN A 519 27.45 30.13 -32.17
C GLN A 519 26.60 28.99 -32.70
N GLN A 520 26.88 27.75 -32.29
CA GLN A 520 26.07 26.58 -32.66
C GLN A 520 24.68 26.61 -32.03
N ILE A 521 24.57 27.05 -30.77
CA ILE A 521 23.31 27.10 -30.02
C ILE A 521 22.47 28.33 -30.42
N GLY A 522 23.12 29.48 -30.65
CA GLY A 522 22.46 30.76 -30.90
C GLY A 522 22.19 31.56 -29.61
N PHE A 523 22.30 32.89 -29.70
CA PHE A 523 22.02 33.80 -28.59
C PHE A 523 20.51 34.10 -28.44
N PRO A 524 19.99 34.39 -27.23
CA PRO A 524 20.71 34.51 -25.97
C PRO A 524 21.03 33.16 -25.30
N ILE A 525 22.19 33.09 -24.65
CA ILE A 525 22.68 31.88 -23.97
C ILE A 525 22.83 32.09 -22.46
N ALA A 526 22.94 30.98 -21.73
CA ALA A 526 23.38 30.93 -20.36
C ALA A 526 24.68 30.11 -20.27
N ILE A 527 25.56 30.53 -19.37
CA ILE A 527 26.75 29.75 -19.00
C ILE A 527 26.68 29.36 -17.53
N LYS A 528 27.16 28.16 -17.23
CA LYS A 528 27.19 27.59 -15.89
C LYS A 528 28.53 26.94 -15.60
N ILE A 529 28.99 27.02 -14.36
CA ILE A 529 30.22 26.31 -13.94
C ILE A 529 30.00 24.80 -14.00
N ALA A 530 30.95 24.08 -14.61
CA ALA A 530 30.94 22.62 -14.65
C ALA A 530 31.95 22.09 -13.63
N SER A 531 31.47 21.66 -12.47
CA SER A 531 32.29 21.07 -11.41
C SER A 531 31.49 19.99 -10.65
N PRO A 532 32.05 18.78 -10.45
CA PRO A 532 31.42 17.76 -9.63
C PRO A 532 31.45 18.09 -8.14
N ASP A 533 32.39 18.94 -7.71
CA ASP A 533 32.63 19.27 -6.31
C ASP A 533 31.80 20.49 -5.85
N ILE A 534 31.17 21.22 -6.79
CA ILE A 534 30.27 22.35 -6.48
C ILE A 534 28.82 21.87 -6.49
N GLU A 535 28.23 21.77 -5.31
CA GLU A 535 26.85 21.31 -5.16
C GLU A 535 25.81 22.34 -5.65
N ARG A 536 26.00 23.62 -5.30
CA ARG A 536 25.10 24.72 -5.68
C ARG A 536 25.84 25.73 -6.53
N LYS A 537 25.58 25.73 -7.84
CA LYS A 537 26.22 26.62 -8.81
C LYS A 537 26.02 28.10 -8.47
N SER A 538 24.83 28.49 -7.97
CA SER A 538 24.53 29.86 -7.55
C SER A 538 25.37 30.34 -6.36
N SER A 539 25.75 29.43 -5.45
CA SER A 539 26.52 29.77 -4.25
C SER A 539 27.93 30.31 -4.55
N VAL A 540 28.49 29.95 -5.71
CA VAL A 540 29.79 30.41 -6.19
C VAL A 540 29.67 31.43 -7.33
N ARG A 541 28.46 32.00 -7.55
CA ARG A 541 28.12 32.82 -8.73
C ARG A 541 28.46 32.12 -10.05
N GLY A 542 28.36 30.80 -10.06
CA GLY A 542 28.65 29.93 -11.19
C GLY A 542 27.50 29.80 -12.19
N VAL A 543 26.61 30.78 -12.26
CA VAL A 543 25.52 30.85 -13.25
C VAL A 543 25.45 32.28 -13.76
N HIS A 544 25.55 32.46 -15.07
CA HIS A 544 25.34 33.74 -15.73
C HIS A 544 24.31 33.54 -16.85
N LEU A 545 23.21 34.28 -16.77
CA LEU A 545 22.07 34.17 -17.68
C LEU A 545 22.05 35.36 -18.66
N ASP A 546 21.24 35.23 -19.72
CA ASP A 546 20.94 36.29 -20.71
C ASP A 546 22.18 36.94 -21.34
N ILE A 547 23.16 36.12 -21.74
CA ILE A 547 24.32 36.59 -22.51
C ILE A 547 23.86 36.74 -23.96
N ARG A 548 24.06 37.91 -24.55
CA ARG A 548 23.48 38.28 -25.86
C ARG A 548 24.49 38.31 -26.99
N ASN A 549 25.79 38.29 -26.70
CA ASN A 549 26.86 38.33 -27.69
C ASN A 549 28.17 37.70 -27.19
N THR A 550 29.11 37.52 -28.12
CA THR A 550 30.42 36.91 -27.87
C THR A 550 31.29 37.68 -26.87
N ASN A 551 31.23 39.02 -26.86
CA ASN A 551 32.05 39.83 -25.96
C ASN A 551 31.60 39.68 -24.50
N GLU A 552 30.30 39.68 -24.27
CA GLU A 552 29.70 39.37 -22.97
C GLU A 552 30.07 37.97 -22.51
N LEU A 553 30.03 36.98 -23.41
CA LEU A 553 30.40 35.60 -23.12
C LEU A 553 31.85 35.47 -22.63
N VAL A 554 32.82 36.05 -23.35
CA VAL A 554 34.25 35.97 -22.97
C VAL A 554 34.48 36.60 -21.60
N THR A 555 33.87 37.77 -21.36
CA THR A 555 33.97 38.47 -20.07
C THR A 555 33.37 37.64 -18.94
N ALA A 556 32.17 37.09 -19.17
CA ALA A 556 31.47 36.27 -18.19
C ALA A 556 32.21 34.96 -17.89
N PHE A 557 32.79 34.31 -18.90
CA PHE A 557 33.61 33.10 -18.77
C PHE A 557 34.79 33.31 -17.82
N GLN A 558 35.61 34.34 -18.10
CA GLN A 558 36.80 34.63 -17.31
C GLN A 558 36.45 34.99 -15.87
N ARG A 559 35.43 35.85 -15.70
CA ARG A 559 34.97 36.26 -14.37
C ARG A 559 34.42 35.07 -13.58
N MET A 560 33.68 34.17 -14.22
CA MET A 560 33.09 33.00 -13.56
C MET A 560 34.17 32.06 -13.03
N LEU A 561 35.19 31.72 -13.82
CA LEU A 561 36.27 30.83 -13.36
C LEU A 561 37.05 31.43 -12.20
N VAL A 562 37.36 32.73 -12.25
CA VAL A 562 38.05 33.42 -11.15
C VAL A 562 37.19 33.41 -9.88
N THR A 563 35.91 33.77 -9.99
CA THR A 563 35.00 33.83 -8.83
C THR A 563 34.78 32.44 -8.23
N ALA A 564 34.58 31.42 -9.07
CA ALA A 564 34.35 30.06 -8.62
C ALA A 564 35.60 29.46 -7.96
N SER A 565 36.79 29.69 -8.52
CA SER A 565 38.06 29.20 -7.95
C SER A 565 38.38 29.90 -6.62
N ALA A 566 38.04 31.18 -6.48
CA ALA A 566 38.22 31.90 -5.22
C ALA A 566 37.22 31.43 -4.14
N ALA A 567 35.98 31.11 -4.52
CA ALA A 567 34.95 30.65 -3.60
C ALA A 567 35.12 29.18 -3.20
N ALA A 568 35.69 28.33 -4.08
CA ALA A 568 35.93 26.92 -3.84
C ALA A 568 37.32 26.48 -4.35
N PRO A 569 38.41 26.76 -3.60
CA PRO A 569 39.79 26.53 -4.07
C PRO A 569 40.15 25.05 -4.28
N SER A 570 39.48 24.14 -3.57
CA SER A 570 39.70 22.70 -3.65
C SER A 570 38.80 21.99 -4.66
N ALA A 571 37.85 22.70 -5.28
CA ALA A 571 36.91 22.11 -6.23
C ALA A 571 37.57 21.94 -7.61
N ARG A 572 37.39 20.76 -8.21
CA ARG A 572 37.84 20.47 -9.57
C ARG A 572 36.93 21.18 -10.57
N MET A 573 37.50 22.10 -11.34
CA MET A 573 36.78 22.79 -12.41
C MET A 573 37.00 22.05 -13.72
N LEU A 574 35.93 21.52 -14.32
CA LEU A 574 35.99 20.85 -15.62
C LEU A 574 35.86 21.85 -16.78
N GLY A 575 35.38 23.07 -16.51
CA GLY A 575 35.13 24.12 -17.49
C GLY A 575 33.82 24.84 -17.20
N ILE A 576 33.13 25.26 -18.27
CA ILE A 576 31.75 25.75 -18.19
C ILE A 576 30.84 24.97 -19.14
N THR A 577 29.56 24.91 -18.81
CA THR A 577 28.50 24.45 -19.69
C THR A 577 27.88 25.66 -20.40
N VAL A 578 27.83 25.65 -21.73
CA VAL A 578 27.12 26.63 -22.56
C VAL A 578 25.79 26.04 -22.99
N GLN A 579 24.68 26.76 -22.79
CA GLN A 579 23.33 26.32 -23.15
C GLN A 579 22.46 27.48 -23.63
N GLY A 580 21.39 27.18 -24.38
CA GLY A 580 20.38 28.17 -24.73
C GLY A 580 19.60 28.66 -23.51
N MET A 581 19.04 29.87 -23.58
CA MET A 581 18.14 30.37 -22.53
C MET A 581 16.85 29.53 -22.47
N ALA A 582 16.53 29.02 -21.28
CA ALA A 582 15.34 28.19 -21.05
C ALA A 582 14.13 29.05 -20.65
N GLY A 583 13.13 29.12 -21.54
CA GLY A 583 11.85 29.80 -21.29
C GLY A 583 11.88 31.33 -21.30
N ALA A 584 10.73 31.95 -21.54
CA ALA A 584 10.57 33.41 -21.54
C ALA A 584 10.69 34.00 -20.12
N PRO A 585 11.06 35.29 -19.98
CA PRO A 585 11.03 35.98 -18.69
C PRO A 585 9.65 35.87 -18.03
N GLY A 586 9.59 35.39 -16.78
CA GLY A 586 8.33 35.20 -16.04
C GLY A 586 7.69 33.81 -16.16
N ALA A 587 8.28 32.88 -16.92
CA ALA A 587 7.82 31.49 -16.97
C ALA A 587 7.75 30.85 -15.57
N VAL A 588 6.70 30.06 -15.32
CA VAL A 588 6.51 29.37 -14.05
C VAL A 588 7.61 28.32 -13.88
N LYS A 589 8.19 28.26 -12.67
CA LYS A 589 9.30 27.36 -12.33
C LYS A 589 8.83 26.30 -11.34
N VAL A 590 8.90 25.05 -11.75
CA VAL A 590 8.64 23.88 -10.90
C VAL A 590 9.91 23.02 -10.78
N SER A 591 9.93 22.10 -9.83
CA SER A 591 11.01 21.12 -9.69
C SER A 591 10.43 19.72 -9.54
N ALA A 592 11.13 18.74 -10.09
CA ALA A 592 10.82 17.33 -9.93
C ALA A 592 12.08 16.51 -9.65
N GLY A 593 11.93 15.29 -9.16
CA GLY A 593 13.08 14.41 -8.99
C GLY A 593 12.80 13.13 -8.24
N ILE A 594 13.86 12.37 -8.00
CA ILE A 594 13.85 11.10 -7.28
C ILE A 594 14.74 11.24 -6.05
N VAL A 595 14.24 10.79 -4.90
CA VAL A 595 15.04 10.56 -3.69
C VAL A 595 14.87 9.11 -3.28
N ARG A 596 15.92 8.49 -2.72
CA ARG A 596 15.84 7.13 -2.19
C ARG A 596 15.61 7.15 -0.69
N ASP A 597 14.47 6.65 -0.25
CA ASP A 597 14.16 6.35 1.14
C ASP A 597 14.77 4.98 1.52
N PRO A 598 15.37 4.83 2.73
CA PRO A 598 15.97 3.57 3.16
C PRO A 598 14.99 2.40 3.25
N LEU A 599 13.71 2.68 3.52
CA LEU A 599 12.69 1.66 3.75
C LEU A 599 11.88 1.40 2.47
N PHE A 600 11.42 2.45 1.79
CA PHE A 600 10.52 2.36 0.62
C PHE A 600 11.21 2.47 -0.74
N GLY A 601 12.53 2.68 -0.79
CA GLY A 601 13.26 2.81 -2.04
C GLY A 601 12.99 4.16 -2.74
N PRO A 602 12.87 4.20 -4.08
CA PRO A 602 12.72 5.46 -4.80
C PRO A 602 11.36 6.13 -4.53
N VAL A 603 11.41 7.45 -4.31
CA VAL A 603 10.25 8.32 -4.08
C VAL A 603 10.35 9.51 -5.04
N ILE A 604 9.27 9.79 -5.76
CA ILE A 604 9.19 10.94 -6.66
C ILE A 604 8.74 12.16 -5.87
N ARG A 605 9.43 13.28 -6.08
CA ARG A 605 9.10 14.58 -5.48
C ARG A 605 8.73 15.58 -6.56
N PHE A 606 7.75 16.44 -6.26
CA PHE A 606 7.33 17.55 -7.12
C PHE A 606 7.02 18.80 -6.28
N GLY A 607 7.39 19.99 -6.75
CA GLY A 607 7.13 21.24 -6.04
C GLY A 607 7.61 22.49 -6.79
N SER A 608 7.75 23.62 -6.07
CA SER A 608 8.28 24.87 -6.64
C SER A 608 9.75 24.69 -7.06
N GLY A 609 10.17 25.37 -8.14
CA GLY A 609 11.55 25.40 -8.63
C GLY A 609 12.25 26.73 -8.41
N GLY A 610 13.56 26.78 -8.65
CA GLY A 610 14.39 27.98 -8.54
C GLY A 610 14.63 28.43 -7.09
N SER A 611 14.74 29.76 -6.86
CA SER A 611 15.01 30.30 -5.51
C SER A 611 13.92 30.00 -4.48
N GLN A 612 12.69 29.72 -4.92
CA GLN A 612 11.61 29.28 -4.02
C GLN A 612 11.75 27.83 -3.55
N ALA A 613 12.61 27.01 -4.19
CA ALA A 613 12.91 25.66 -3.73
C ALA A 613 13.67 25.64 -2.39
N GLU A 614 14.28 26.76 -1.98
CA GLU A 614 15.13 26.89 -0.79
C GLU A 614 14.35 26.95 0.53
N VAL A 615 13.05 27.29 0.50
CA VAL A 615 12.21 27.42 1.72
C VAL A 615 11.76 26.04 2.26
N GLY A 616 12.14 24.95 1.60
CA GLY A 616 12.26 23.61 2.18
C GLY A 616 10.98 22.91 2.64
N MET A 617 9.80 23.55 2.64
CA MET A 617 8.72 23.00 3.47
C MET A 617 7.65 22.14 2.80
N GLU A 618 7.26 22.28 1.52
CA GLU A 618 6.05 21.55 1.07
C GLU A 618 6.08 21.07 -0.39
N ARG A 619 6.75 19.94 -0.61
CA ARG A 619 6.75 19.17 -1.86
C ARG A 619 5.67 18.09 -1.85
N GLY A 620 5.01 17.87 -2.98
CA GLY A 620 4.24 16.65 -3.20
C GLY A 620 5.18 15.45 -3.32
N LEU A 621 4.79 14.31 -2.75
CA LEU A 621 5.51 13.04 -2.84
C LEU A 621 4.61 11.97 -3.44
N GLU A 622 5.18 11.05 -4.20
CA GLU A 622 4.50 9.86 -4.69
C GLU A 622 5.46 8.68 -4.86
N LEU A 623 4.96 7.45 -4.72
CA LEU A 623 5.73 6.24 -5.00
C LEU A 623 5.59 5.84 -6.47
N PRO A 624 6.69 5.52 -7.17
CA PRO A 624 6.62 4.90 -8.49
C PRO A 624 6.06 3.47 -8.40
N PRO A 625 5.41 2.95 -9.45
CA PRO A 625 5.22 3.59 -10.75
C PRO A 625 4.04 4.59 -10.78
N LEU A 626 4.15 5.63 -11.60
CA LEU A 626 3.10 6.61 -11.86
C LEU A 626 2.29 6.28 -13.13
N ASN A 627 1.11 6.88 -13.21
CA ASN A 627 0.26 6.96 -14.40
C ASN A 627 -0.29 8.40 -14.48
N GLY A 628 -0.98 8.76 -15.57
CA GLY A 628 -1.46 10.14 -15.77
C GLY A 628 -2.31 10.65 -14.59
N PHE A 629 -3.20 9.81 -14.06
CA PHE A 629 -4.00 10.15 -12.87
C PHE A 629 -3.12 10.46 -11.64
N LEU A 630 -2.12 9.63 -11.36
CA LEU A 630 -1.23 9.81 -10.21
C LEU A 630 -0.31 11.03 -10.37
N ALA A 631 0.20 11.27 -11.58
CA ALA A 631 0.98 12.45 -11.90
C ALA A 631 0.15 13.71 -11.69
N HIS A 632 -1.08 13.74 -12.21
CA HIS A 632 -2.03 14.83 -12.00
C HIS A 632 -2.30 15.08 -10.51
N ARG A 633 -2.60 14.02 -9.73
CA ARG A 633 -2.82 14.14 -8.27
C ARG A 633 -1.56 14.57 -7.52
N LEU A 634 -0.37 14.17 -7.97
CA LEU A 634 0.89 14.64 -7.39
C LEU A 634 1.04 16.15 -7.57
N ILE A 635 0.73 16.66 -8.78
CA ILE A 635 0.73 18.08 -9.11
C ILE A 635 -0.29 18.84 -8.25
N GLU A 636 -1.56 18.42 -8.23
CA GLU A 636 -2.63 19.10 -7.47
C GLU A 636 -2.34 19.22 -5.96
N ARG A 637 -1.69 18.21 -5.38
CA ARG A 637 -1.38 18.18 -3.94
C ARG A 637 -0.22 19.10 -3.57
N ALA A 638 0.71 19.35 -4.50
CA ALA A 638 1.86 20.19 -4.24
C ALA A 638 1.38 21.60 -3.84
N ARG A 639 1.85 22.11 -2.70
CA ARG A 639 1.42 23.42 -2.20
C ARG A 639 1.74 24.53 -3.22
N ALA A 640 2.86 24.38 -3.94
CA ALA A 640 3.26 25.20 -5.07
C ALA A 640 2.15 25.39 -6.12
N TRP A 641 1.43 24.31 -6.41
CA TRP A 641 0.31 24.31 -7.35
C TRP A 641 -0.94 24.98 -6.77
N ARG A 642 -1.11 24.93 -5.44
CA ARG A 642 -2.28 25.49 -4.72
C ARG A 642 -2.17 26.97 -4.39
N GLN A 643 -0.96 27.54 -4.38
CA GLN A 643 -0.71 28.93 -3.92
C GLN A 643 -0.22 29.88 -5.01
N SER A 644 0.21 29.39 -6.17
CA SER A 644 0.74 30.25 -7.23
C SER A 644 -0.32 30.71 -8.23
N GLU A 645 0.01 31.77 -8.99
CA GLU A 645 -0.76 32.37 -10.10
C GLU A 645 -0.90 31.42 -11.31
N MET A 646 -1.23 30.15 -11.05
CA MET A 646 -1.38 29.05 -12.01
C MET A 646 -2.57 29.11 -12.98
N PRO A 647 -3.57 30.02 -12.88
CA PRO A 647 -4.57 30.17 -13.94
C PRO A 647 -3.98 30.45 -15.34
N MET A 648 -2.68 30.73 -15.43
CA MET A 648 -1.94 30.98 -16.67
C MET A 648 -1.32 29.74 -17.34
N VAL A 649 -1.41 28.53 -16.76
CA VAL A 649 -0.87 27.31 -17.40
C VAL A 649 -1.86 26.71 -18.37
N THR A 650 -1.43 26.50 -19.62
CA THR A 650 -2.28 25.90 -20.66
C THR A 650 -2.50 24.40 -20.36
N PRO A 651 -3.66 23.83 -20.74
CA PRO A 651 -3.90 22.38 -20.62
C PRO A 651 -2.83 21.52 -21.31
N ALA A 652 -2.24 22.02 -22.40
CA ALA A 652 -1.16 21.35 -23.13
C ALA A 652 0.14 21.30 -22.31
N ALA A 653 0.54 22.41 -21.67
CA ALA A 653 1.72 22.43 -20.80
C ALA A 653 1.53 21.55 -19.56
N LEU A 654 0.32 21.47 -19.02
CA LEU A 654 -0.01 20.54 -17.93
C LEU A 654 0.14 19.08 -18.38
N ALA A 655 -0.39 18.71 -19.56
CA ALA A 655 -0.25 17.36 -20.10
C ALA A 655 1.23 16.96 -20.34
N GLN A 656 2.06 17.90 -20.85
CA GLN A 656 3.50 17.66 -21.01
C GLN A 656 4.23 17.55 -19.67
N LEU A 657 3.79 18.27 -18.64
CA LEU A 657 4.35 18.15 -17.29
C LEU A 657 4.00 16.80 -16.67
N GLU A 658 2.77 16.32 -16.88
CA GLU A 658 2.36 14.97 -16.50
C GLU A 658 3.23 13.92 -17.19
N ASP A 659 3.45 14.02 -18.50
CA ASP A 659 4.33 13.12 -19.26
C ASP A 659 5.76 13.13 -18.69
N LEU A 660 6.34 14.31 -18.41
CA LEU A 660 7.66 14.41 -17.77
C LEU A 660 7.71 13.64 -16.45
N LEU A 661 6.68 13.72 -15.61
CA LEU A 661 6.62 12.97 -14.35
C LEU A 661 6.49 11.45 -14.58
N LEU A 662 5.82 11.01 -15.64
CA LEU A 662 5.80 9.59 -16.05
C LEU A 662 7.21 9.13 -16.44
N ARG A 663 7.94 9.92 -17.24
CA ARG A 663 9.33 9.61 -17.60
C ARG A 663 10.27 9.58 -16.41
N VAL A 664 10.09 10.47 -15.43
CA VAL A 664 10.81 10.41 -14.14
C VAL A 664 10.48 9.11 -13.38
N SER A 665 9.23 8.64 -13.46
CA SER A 665 8.84 7.35 -12.88
C SER A 665 9.44 6.16 -13.61
N GLU A 666 9.54 6.20 -14.95
CA GLU A 666 10.22 5.18 -15.77
C GLU A 666 11.70 5.08 -15.39
N ILE A 667 12.39 6.22 -15.24
CA ILE A 667 13.77 6.30 -14.75
C ILE A 667 13.91 5.57 -13.40
N ALA A 668 13.02 5.86 -12.44
CA ALA A 668 13.05 5.23 -11.11
C ALA A 668 12.84 3.70 -11.17
N CYS A 669 12.00 3.22 -12.08
CA CYS A 669 11.73 1.79 -12.23
C CYS A 669 12.88 1.06 -12.93
N ALA A 670 13.42 1.65 -14.01
CA ALA A 670 14.39 1.00 -14.89
C ALA A 670 15.84 1.05 -14.37
N LEU A 671 16.19 2.07 -13.58
CA LEU A 671 17.56 2.37 -13.15
C LEU A 671 17.71 2.30 -11.61
N PRO A 672 17.88 1.09 -11.03
CA PRO A 672 18.06 0.90 -9.58
C PRO A 672 19.35 1.53 -9.03
N ASP A 673 20.28 1.93 -9.89
CA ASP A 673 21.56 2.53 -9.53
C ASP A 673 21.49 4.03 -9.26
N ILE A 674 20.36 4.68 -9.54
CA ILE A 674 20.16 6.10 -9.24
C ILE A 674 19.87 6.27 -7.74
N GLN A 675 20.75 7.01 -7.07
CA GLN A 675 20.60 7.39 -5.66
C GLN A 675 19.72 8.63 -5.51
N SER A 676 19.89 9.63 -6.38
CA SER A 676 19.01 10.79 -6.44
C SER A 676 19.00 11.43 -7.83
N LEU A 677 17.85 11.99 -8.21
CA LEU A 677 17.65 12.81 -9.39
C LEU A 677 17.01 14.13 -8.94
N SER A 678 17.52 15.25 -9.43
CA SER A 678 16.90 16.56 -9.28
C SER A 678 16.84 17.25 -10.62
N ILE A 679 15.65 17.66 -11.03
CA ILE A 679 15.41 18.51 -12.21
C ILE A 679 14.90 19.84 -11.68
N ASP A 680 15.75 20.86 -11.70
CA ASP A 680 15.45 22.16 -11.10
C ASP A 680 16.25 23.30 -11.75
N PRO A 681 15.62 24.26 -12.45
CA PRO A 681 14.17 24.36 -12.66
C PRO A 681 13.68 23.58 -13.88
N ILE A 682 12.43 23.14 -13.81
CA ILE A 682 11.57 22.82 -14.95
C ILE A 682 10.81 24.10 -15.29
N MET A 683 10.94 24.56 -16.52
CA MET A 683 10.29 25.77 -17.01
C MET A 683 8.99 25.39 -17.71
N LEU A 684 7.88 26.00 -17.30
CA LEU A 684 6.59 25.92 -17.99
C LEU A 684 6.43 27.15 -18.88
N THR A 685 6.40 26.93 -20.20
CA THR A 685 6.19 27.97 -21.22
C THR A 685 4.84 27.77 -21.92
N GLU A 686 4.44 28.71 -22.78
CA GLU A 686 3.26 28.53 -23.63
C GLU A 686 3.42 27.33 -24.58
N ASP A 687 4.64 27.14 -25.09
CA ASP A 687 5.00 26.10 -26.06
C ASP A 687 5.24 24.72 -25.43
N GLY A 688 5.40 24.62 -24.10
CA GLY A 688 5.60 23.34 -23.44
C GLY A 688 6.42 23.36 -22.16
N VAL A 689 7.05 22.22 -21.88
CA VAL A 689 7.84 21.98 -20.67
C VAL A 689 9.29 21.70 -21.03
N ILE A 690 10.24 22.37 -20.36
CA ILE A 690 11.67 22.15 -20.60
C ILE A 690 12.47 22.09 -19.29
N ALA A 691 13.30 21.05 -19.16
CA ALA A 691 14.24 20.90 -18.06
C ALA A 691 15.49 21.77 -18.31
N ALA A 692 15.69 22.78 -17.45
CA ALA A 692 16.78 23.75 -17.61
C ALA A 692 18.08 23.32 -16.92
N ASP A 693 17.98 22.52 -15.86
CA ASP A 693 19.12 21.94 -15.14
C ASP A 693 18.74 20.58 -14.55
N CYS A 694 19.75 19.74 -14.35
CA CYS A 694 19.57 18.48 -13.64
C CYS A 694 20.83 18.10 -12.86
N ARG A 695 20.64 17.30 -11.82
CA ARG A 695 21.70 16.66 -11.07
C ARG A 695 21.31 15.23 -10.77
N ILE A 696 22.20 14.30 -11.10
CA ILE A 696 22.01 12.86 -10.90
C ILE A 696 23.17 12.32 -10.10
N THR A 697 22.86 11.67 -8.98
CA THR A 697 23.83 10.91 -8.21
C THR A 697 23.50 9.43 -8.28
N VAL A 698 24.53 8.61 -8.35
CA VAL A 698 24.43 7.16 -8.48
C VAL A 698 25.04 6.49 -7.25
N CYS A 699 24.62 5.26 -6.97
CA CYS A 699 25.25 4.47 -5.91
C CYS A 699 26.74 4.22 -6.24
N PRO A 700 27.61 3.96 -5.25
CA PRO A 700 29.02 3.67 -5.50
C PRO A 700 29.24 2.25 -6.05
N GLU A 701 28.47 1.27 -5.56
CA GLU A 701 28.48 -0.12 -6.02
C GLU A 701 27.24 -0.43 -6.87
N PRO A 702 27.33 -1.30 -7.88
CA PRO A 702 26.17 -1.70 -8.65
C PRO A 702 25.17 -2.34 -7.70
N SER A 703 23.90 -2.00 -7.86
CA SER A 703 22.84 -2.65 -7.09
C SER A 703 22.88 -4.16 -7.37
N THR A 704 22.88 -4.98 -6.31
CA THR A 704 22.96 -6.45 -6.38
C THR A 704 21.67 -7.09 -6.92
N THR A 705 20.91 -6.40 -7.77
CA THR A 705 19.77 -6.94 -8.53
C THR A 705 20.21 -7.92 -9.64
N ASP A 706 21.32 -8.62 -9.40
CA ASP A 706 21.93 -9.56 -10.31
C ASP A 706 21.08 -10.85 -10.35
N ARG A 707 20.41 -11.07 -11.48
CA ARG A 707 19.81 -12.33 -11.96
C ARG A 707 18.71 -12.96 -11.08
N GLY A 708 17.53 -12.34 -11.03
CA GLY A 708 16.27 -13.07 -10.68
C GLY A 708 15.23 -12.29 -9.87
N GLN A 709 15.55 -11.08 -9.38
CA GLN A 709 14.58 -10.27 -8.63
C GLN A 709 14.42 -8.89 -9.27
N ASP A 710 13.72 -8.85 -10.40
CA ASP A 710 13.33 -7.61 -11.07
C ASP A 710 12.65 -6.67 -10.03
N PHE A 711 13.03 -5.39 -10.03
CA PHE A 711 12.43 -4.33 -9.21
C PHE A 711 12.58 -4.51 -7.68
N ALA A 712 13.62 -5.20 -7.20
CA ALA A 712 13.85 -5.37 -5.76
C ALA A 712 13.98 -4.07 -4.96
N HIS A 713 14.41 -2.99 -5.61
CA HIS A 713 14.54 -1.66 -5.04
C HIS A 713 13.20 -0.92 -4.88
N MET A 714 12.10 -1.45 -5.40
CA MET A 714 10.79 -0.80 -5.44
C MET A 714 9.88 -1.28 -4.30
N ALA A 715 9.15 -0.36 -3.66
CA ALA A 715 8.11 -0.72 -2.69
C ALA A 715 6.84 -1.29 -3.35
N ILE A 716 6.60 -0.96 -4.62
CA ILE A 716 5.44 -1.41 -5.40
C ILE A 716 5.97 -2.04 -6.68
N HIS A 717 5.63 -3.30 -6.91
CA HIS A 717 6.02 -3.99 -8.13
C HIS A 717 5.31 -3.37 -9.34
N PRO A 718 6.05 -2.94 -10.38
CA PRO A 718 5.45 -2.42 -11.61
C PRO A 718 4.61 -3.45 -12.37
N TYR A 719 3.76 -2.98 -13.29
CA TYR A 719 3.07 -3.89 -14.23
C TYR A 719 4.13 -4.64 -15.06
N PRO A 720 4.13 -5.99 -15.11
CA PRO A 720 5.16 -6.74 -15.80
C PRO A 720 4.90 -6.76 -17.32
N ALA A 721 5.10 -5.61 -17.96
CA ALA A 721 4.84 -5.38 -19.38
C ALA A 721 5.56 -6.38 -20.30
N ARG A 722 6.74 -6.88 -19.90
CA ARG A 722 7.48 -7.93 -20.61
C ARG A 722 6.74 -9.26 -20.79
N LEU A 723 5.66 -9.50 -20.03
CA LEU A 723 4.82 -10.69 -20.16
C LEU A 723 3.67 -10.50 -21.18
N VAL A 724 3.51 -9.30 -21.72
CA VAL A 724 2.57 -9.04 -22.82
C VAL A 724 3.12 -9.68 -24.08
N SER A 725 2.31 -10.52 -24.72
CA SER A 725 2.67 -11.19 -25.97
C SER A 725 1.47 -11.23 -26.91
N HIS A 726 1.73 -11.02 -28.19
CA HIS A 726 0.74 -11.13 -29.25
C HIS A 726 1.02 -12.38 -30.05
N ALA A 727 -0.02 -13.17 -30.32
CA ALA A 727 0.08 -14.40 -31.06
C ALA A 727 -1.16 -14.58 -31.94
N VAL A 728 -1.09 -15.55 -32.85
CA VAL A 728 -2.17 -15.84 -33.80
C VAL A 728 -2.51 -17.32 -33.69
N PHE A 729 -3.81 -17.63 -33.65
CA PHE A 729 -4.27 -19.01 -33.69
C PHE A 729 -4.07 -19.64 -35.08
N PRO A 730 -4.12 -20.97 -35.23
CA PRO A 730 -3.98 -21.62 -36.53
C PRO A 730 -4.99 -21.20 -37.61
N ASP A 731 -6.14 -20.66 -37.21
CA ASP A 731 -7.19 -20.11 -38.09
C ASP A 731 -6.96 -18.63 -38.47
N GLY A 732 -5.83 -18.04 -38.08
CA GLY A 732 -5.47 -16.66 -38.38
C GLY A 732 -6.03 -15.62 -37.40
N GLN A 733 -6.82 -16.02 -36.39
CA GLN A 733 -7.37 -15.09 -35.42
C GLN A 733 -6.29 -14.61 -34.42
N PRO A 734 -6.06 -13.29 -34.28
CA PRO A 734 -5.09 -12.76 -33.32
C PRO A 734 -5.62 -12.83 -31.88
N TYR A 735 -4.73 -13.08 -30.93
CA TYR A 735 -5.00 -13.00 -29.51
C TYR A 735 -3.79 -12.44 -28.76
N THR A 736 -4.05 -11.91 -27.57
CA THR A 736 -3.03 -11.31 -26.70
C THR A 736 -3.01 -12.07 -25.38
N ILE A 737 -1.84 -12.42 -24.88
CA ILE A 737 -1.66 -12.84 -23.48
C ILE A 737 -1.03 -11.67 -22.75
N ARG A 738 -1.64 -11.25 -21.64
CA ARG A 738 -1.13 -10.16 -20.80
C ARG A 738 -1.46 -10.40 -19.32
N PRO A 739 -0.69 -9.82 -18.39
CA PRO A 739 -1.09 -9.77 -16.98
C PRO A 739 -2.44 -9.06 -16.78
N ILE A 740 -3.25 -9.56 -15.84
CA ILE A 740 -4.58 -9.04 -15.48
C ILE A 740 -4.48 -7.64 -14.87
N ARG A 741 -5.49 -6.79 -15.06
CA ARG A 741 -5.52 -5.42 -14.54
C ARG A 741 -6.80 -5.17 -13.72
N PRO A 742 -6.83 -4.18 -12.82
CA PRO A 742 -8.04 -3.82 -12.05
C PRO A 742 -9.28 -3.61 -12.94
N GLU A 743 -9.12 -3.00 -14.11
CA GLU A 743 -10.18 -2.76 -15.10
C GLU A 743 -10.75 -4.04 -15.75
N ASP A 744 -10.04 -5.17 -15.66
CA ASP A 744 -10.51 -6.46 -16.18
C ASP A 744 -11.63 -7.07 -15.30
N ALA A 745 -12.08 -6.40 -14.23
CA ALA A 745 -13.11 -6.92 -13.33
C ALA A 745 -14.41 -7.27 -14.08
N GLN A 746 -14.89 -6.39 -14.96
CA GLN A 746 -16.10 -6.64 -15.73
C GLN A 746 -15.88 -7.70 -16.83
N PRO A 747 -14.83 -7.61 -17.68
CA PRO A 747 -14.47 -8.68 -18.61
C PRO A 747 -14.32 -10.07 -17.96
N LEU A 748 -13.73 -10.15 -16.76
CA LEU A 748 -13.55 -11.40 -16.01
C LEU A 748 -14.89 -11.95 -15.49
N GLN A 749 -15.77 -11.05 -15.05
CA GLN A 749 -17.12 -11.40 -14.62
C GLN A 749 -17.95 -11.97 -15.78
N ASP A 750 -17.85 -11.34 -16.95
CA ASP A 750 -18.56 -11.78 -18.15
C ASP A 750 -18.01 -13.12 -18.67
N PHE A 751 -16.69 -13.28 -18.69
CA PHE A 751 -16.04 -14.56 -18.95
C PHE A 751 -16.55 -15.66 -18.02
N THR A 752 -16.61 -15.40 -16.70
CA THR A 752 -17.07 -16.39 -15.72
C THR A 752 -18.54 -16.78 -15.91
N ARG A 753 -19.39 -15.83 -16.32
CA ARG A 753 -20.82 -16.09 -16.61
C ARG A 753 -21.02 -16.95 -17.85
N GLN A 754 -20.13 -16.83 -18.83
CA GLN A 754 -20.19 -17.56 -20.10
C GLN A 754 -19.69 -19.01 -19.98
N LEU A 755 -18.93 -19.34 -18.93
CA LEU A 755 -18.47 -20.71 -18.70
C LEU A 755 -19.63 -21.69 -18.46
N SER A 756 -19.51 -22.87 -19.05
CA SER A 756 -20.43 -23.99 -18.79
C SER A 756 -20.46 -24.38 -17.30
N ALA A 757 -21.57 -24.98 -16.85
CA ALA A 757 -21.68 -25.48 -15.47
C ALA A 757 -20.57 -26.49 -15.13
N HIS A 758 -20.17 -27.31 -16.11
CA HIS A 758 -19.08 -28.26 -15.99
C HIS A 758 -17.73 -27.57 -15.77
N THR A 759 -17.37 -26.61 -16.63
CA THR A 759 -16.10 -25.88 -16.52
C THR A 759 -16.00 -25.08 -15.23
N ARG A 760 -17.09 -24.45 -14.77
CA ARG A 760 -17.12 -23.76 -13.47
C ARG A 760 -16.92 -24.71 -12.30
N TYR A 761 -17.60 -25.86 -12.30
CA TYR A 761 -17.45 -26.85 -11.25
C TYR A 761 -16.01 -27.39 -11.18
N MET A 762 -15.41 -27.69 -12.34
CA MET A 762 -14.02 -28.15 -12.41
C MET A 762 -13.01 -27.12 -11.91
N ARG A 763 -13.33 -25.81 -12.00
CA ARG A 763 -12.46 -24.72 -11.55
C ARG A 763 -12.64 -24.36 -10.08
N PHE A 764 -13.87 -24.23 -9.61
CA PHE A 764 -14.18 -23.67 -8.28
C PHE A 764 -14.65 -24.71 -7.27
N ILE A 765 -14.89 -25.95 -7.70
CA ILE A 765 -15.46 -27.03 -6.88
C ILE A 765 -16.73 -26.54 -6.17
N SER A 766 -17.51 -25.72 -6.89
CA SER A 766 -18.67 -25.00 -6.38
C SER A 766 -19.66 -24.73 -7.51
N ALA A 767 -20.95 -24.72 -7.19
CA ALA A 767 -22.03 -24.40 -8.13
C ALA A 767 -22.18 -22.88 -8.37
N MET A 768 -21.12 -22.11 -8.15
CA MET A 768 -21.10 -20.65 -8.29
C MET A 768 -21.42 -20.24 -9.73
N ARG A 769 -22.39 -19.35 -9.89
CA ARG A 769 -22.76 -18.82 -11.22
C ARG A 769 -21.93 -17.59 -11.64
N GLU A 770 -21.52 -16.79 -10.66
CA GLU A 770 -20.79 -15.54 -10.83
C GLU A 770 -19.87 -15.27 -9.63
N LEU A 771 -18.83 -14.47 -9.84
CA LEU A 771 -17.92 -14.06 -8.78
C LEU A 771 -18.59 -13.00 -7.90
N SER A 772 -18.42 -13.10 -6.59
CA SER A 772 -18.84 -12.01 -5.69
C SER A 772 -18.00 -10.74 -5.96
N PRO A 773 -18.51 -9.53 -5.65
CA PRO A 773 -17.72 -8.30 -5.80
C PRO A 773 -16.35 -8.37 -5.10
N ARG A 774 -16.28 -8.99 -3.90
CA ARG A 774 -15.03 -9.19 -3.17
C ARG A 774 -14.05 -10.09 -3.93
N MET A 775 -14.54 -11.16 -4.55
CA MET A 775 -13.71 -12.07 -5.35
C MET A 775 -13.20 -11.41 -6.62
N LEU A 776 -14.04 -10.63 -7.32
CA LEU A 776 -13.61 -9.87 -8.49
C LEU A 776 -12.46 -8.95 -8.14
N THR A 777 -12.61 -8.13 -7.10
CA THR A 777 -11.55 -7.24 -6.64
C THR A 777 -10.28 -8.01 -6.27
N ARG A 778 -10.37 -9.10 -5.51
CA ARG A 778 -9.20 -9.92 -5.14
C ARG A 778 -8.50 -10.55 -6.36
N TYR A 779 -9.27 -10.88 -7.40
CA TYR A 779 -8.75 -11.55 -8.59
C TYR A 779 -8.17 -10.60 -9.62
N THR A 780 -8.57 -9.33 -9.66
CA THR A 780 -8.06 -8.34 -10.62
C THR A 780 -7.08 -7.32 -10.03
N GLN A 781 -7.17 -7.03 -8.73
CA GLN A 781 -6.24 -6.16 -8.00
C GLN A 781 -5.17 -7.00 -7.30
N ILE A 782 -4.36 -7.70 -8.10
CA ILE A 782 -3.30 -8.57 -7.59
C ILE A 782 -2.01 -7.80 -7.32
N ASP A 783 -1.16 -8.39 -6.48
CA ASP A 783 0.23 -7.97 -6.32
C ASP A 783 1.15 -8.94 -7.06
N TYR A 784 1.81 -8.42 -8.10
CA TYR A 784 2.73 -9.18 -8.96
C TYR A 784 3.94 -9.78 -8.24
N ASP A 785 4.24 -9.33 -7.02
CA ASP A 785 5.29 -9.92 -6.17
C ASP A 785 4.88 -11.26 -5.53
N ARG A 786 3.59 -11.42 -5.24
CA ARG A 786 3.02 -12.60 -4.56
C ARG A 786 2.22 -13.49 -5.50
N GLU A 787 1.66 -12.91 -6.54
CA GLU A 787 0.66 -13.54 -7.38
C GLU A 787 0.83 -13.08 -8.82
N LEU A 788 0.76 -14.00 -9.77
CA LEU A 788 0.65 -13.64 -11.19
C LEU A 788 -0.64 -14.21 -11.74
N ALA A 789 -1.43 -13.38 -12.40
CA ALA A 789 -2.55 -13.83 -13.21
C ALA A 789 -2.42 -13.27 -14.63
N LEU A 790 -2.47 -14.16 -15.61
CA LEU A 790 -2.46 -13.86 -17.04
C LEU A 790 -3.86 -14.07 -17.60
N VAL A 791 -4.30 -13.12 -18.41
CA VAL A 791 -5.51 -13.21 -19.23
C VAL A 791 -5.10 -13.39 -20.69
N ALA A 792 -5.78 -14.30 -21.37
CA ALA A 792 -5.79 -14.36 -22.82
C ALA A 792 -7.00 -13.57 -23.33
N THR A 793 -6.79 -12.64 -24.25
CA THR A 793 -7.84 -11.78 -24.79
C THR A 793 -7.89 -11.82 -26.31
N VAL A 794 -9.09 -11.63 -26.86
CA VAL A 794 -9.32 -11.33 -28.28
C VAL A 794 -10.10 -10.03 -28.39
N ARG A 795 -9.96 -9.33 -29.52
CA ARG A 795 -10.73 -8.12 -29.81
C ARG A 795 -11.99 -8.47 -30.58
N GLN A 796 -13.13 -7.95 -30.13
CA GLN A 796 -14.41 -8.09 -30.81
C GLN A 796 -15.12 -6.74 -30.87
N PRO A 797 -15.99 -6.48 -31.88
CA PRO A 797 -16.82 -5.29 -31.92
C PRO A 797 -17.66 -5.13 -30.64
N ASP A 798 -17.73 -3.92 -30.10
CA ASP A 798 -18.60 -3.62 -28.96
C ASP A 798 -20.06 -3.68 -29.40
N PRO A 799 -20.93 -4.48 -28.75
CA PRO A 799 -22.35 -4.54 -29.08
C PRO A 799 -23.07 -3.18 -28.99
N ALA A 800 -22.62 -2.28 -28.12
CA ALA A 800 -23.18 -0.94 -27.95
C ALA A 800 -22.58 0.09 -28.93
N HIS A 801 -21.34 -0.14 -29.38
CA HIS A 801 -20.59 0.74 -30.29
C HIS A 801 -19.80 -0.11 -31.29
N PRO A 802 -20.44 -0.66 -32.35
CA PRO A 802 -19.81 -1.63 -33.26
C PRO A 802 -18.52 -1.14 -33.95
N GLU A 803 -18.34 0.18 -34.04
CA GLU A 803 -17.13 0.85 -34.51
C GLU A 803 -15.93 0.76 -33.53
N GLN A 804 -16.17 0.40 -32.27
CA GLN A 804 -15.15 0.22 -31.25
C GLN A 804 -14.88 -1.26 -31.02
N LEU A 805 -13.60 -1.64 -30.94
CA LEU A 805 -13.18 -2.99 -30.57
C LEU A 805 -12.97 -3.06 -29.06
N ARG A 806 -13.65 -3.98 -28.39
CA ARG A 806 -13.43 -4.30 -26.98
C ARG A 806 -12.62 -5.59 -26.82
N GLU A 807 -11.76 -5.62 -25.81
CA GLU A 807 -11.10 -6.85 -25.41
C GLU A 807 -12.05 -7.74 -24.61
N ILE A 808 -12.14 -9.01 -24.99
CA ILE A 808 -12.85 -10.04 -24.22
C ILE A 808 -11.85 -11.07 -23.70
N ILE A 809 -12.05 -11.55 -22.47
CA ILE A 809 -11.22 -12.60 -21.88
C ILE A 809 -11.70 -13.96 -22.37
N ILE A 810 -10.76 -14.79 -22.82
CA ILE A 810 -11.02 -16.14 -23.35
C ILE A 810 -10.31 -17.25 -22.55
N GLY A 811 -9.41 -16.88 -21.64
CA GLY A 811 -8.74 -17.80 -20.74
C GLY A 811 -7.97 -17.08 -19.66
N VAL A 812 -7.81 -17.74 -18.51
CA VAL A 812 -7.12 -17.19 -17.34
C VAL A 812 -6.22 -18.27 -16.73
N ALA A 813 -4.95 -17.93 -16.52
CA ALA A 813 -4.01 -18.76 -15.77
C ALA A 813 -3.39 -17.92 -14.67
N ARG A 814 -3.27 -18.46 -13.46
CA ARG A 814 -2.65 -17.75 -12.35
C ARG A 814 -1.84 -18.67 -11.47
N TYR A 815 -0.91 -18.11 -10.71
CA TYR A 815 -0.37 -18.75 -9.51
C TYR A 815 -0.32 -17.78 -8.33
N LEU A 816 -0.44 -18.31 -7.12
CA LEU A 816 -0.28 -17.60 -5.86
C LEU A 816 0.86 -18.27 -5.08
N ARG A 817 1.84 -17.48 -4.62
CA ARG A 817 2.94 -17.99 -3.79
C ARG A 817 2.41 -18.53 -2.46
N ASN A 818 2.89 -19.71 -2.09
CA ASN A 818 2.56 -20.32 -0.82
C ASN A 818 3.33 -19.61 0.32
N PRO A 819 2.84 -19.71 1.58
CA PRO A 819 3.50 -19.11 2.74
C PRO A 819 4.92 -19.60 2.99
N ASP A 820 5.31 -20.75 2.43
CA ASP A 820 6.68 -21.29 2.49
C ASP A 820 7.70 -20.42 1.72
N GLY A 821 7.22 -19.53 0.84
CA GLY A 821 8.04 -18.66 0.00
C GLY A 821 8.76 -19.38 -1.16
N GLU A 822 8.72 -20.71 -1.22
CA GLU A 822 9.45 -21.55 -2.17
C GLU A 822 8.53 -22.18 -3.24
N SER A 823 7.25 -22.34 -2.95
CA SER A 823 6.28 -22.94 -3.85
C SER A 823 5.13 -22.00 -4.21
N ALA A 824 4.36 -22.35 -5.24
CA ALA A 824 3.16 -21.60 -5.62
C ALA A 824 2.04 -22.53 -6.08
N GLU A 825 0.81 -22.18 -5.71
CA GLU A 825 -0.40 -22.87 -6.16
C GLU A 825 -0.85 -22.30 -7.52
N TYR A 826 -0.99 -23.13 -8.55
CA TYR A 826 -1.47 -22.71 -9.86
C TYR A 826 -2.96 -23.00 -10.06
N ALA A 827 -3.58 -22.23 -10.95
CA ALA A 827 -4.92 -22.51 -11.41
C ALA A 827 -5.14 -22.00 -12.85
N LEU A 828 -5.66 -22.86 -13.72
CA LEU A 828 -6.01 -22.57 -15.13
C LEU A 828 -7.52 -22.70 -15.39
N VAL A 829 -8.08 -21.85 -16.25
CA VAL A 829 -9.44 -21.97 -16.79
C VAL A 829 -9.48 -21.39 -18.21
N LEU A 830 -10.14 -22.05 -19.14
CA LEU A 830 -10.33 -21.61 -20.51
C LEU A 830 -11.83 -21.56 -20.82
N GLY A 831 -12.25 -20.59 -21.65
CA GLY A 831 -13.60 -20.56 -22.18
C GLY A 831 -13.86 -21.81 -23.01
N ASP A 832 -15.07 -22.36 -22.93
CA ASP A 832 -15.40 -23.67 -23.52
C ASP A 832 -15.06 -23.72 -25.03
N ASP A 833 -15.35 -22.66 -25.79
CA ASP A 833 -15.06 -22.54 -27.23
C ASP A 833 -13.57 -22.40 -27.59
N TRP A 834 -12.72 -22.14 -26.59
CA TRP A 834 -11.29 -21.89 -26.77
C TRP A 834 -10.41 -23.07 -26.33
N GLN A 835 -11.03 -24.14 -25.85
CA GLN A 835 -10.35 -25.37 -25.48
C GLN A 835 -9.84 -26.12 -26.72
N GLY A 836 -8.80 -26.93 -26.56
CA GLY A 836 -8.21 -27.71 -27.67
C GLY A 836 -7.37 -26.92 -28.68
N ARG A 837 -7.33 -25.58 -28.61
CA ARG A 837 -6.58 -24.70 -29.54
C ARG A 837 -5.13 -24.40 -29.13
N GLY A 838 -4.60 -25.12 -28.14
CA GLY A 838 -3.24 -24.91 -27.62
C GLY A 838 -3.08 -23.79 -26.59
N LEU A 839 -4.11 -22.97 -26.37
CA LEU A 839 -4.07 -21.80 -25.47
C LEU A 839 -3.64 -22.15 -24.03
N GLY A 840 -4.16 -23.25 -23.47
CA GLY A 840 -3.81 -23.70 -22.12
C GLY A 840 -2.33 -24.05 -21.97
N VAL A 841 -1.71 -24.61 -23.01
CA VAL A 841 -0.26 -24.91 -23.01
C VAL A 841 0.53 -23.61 -22.97
N GLN A 842 0.14 -22.61 -23.77
CA GLN A 842 0.85 -21.34 -23.84
C GLN A 842 0.74 -20.57 -22.53
N LEU A 843 -0.47 -20.43 -21.98
CA LEU A 843 -0.67 -19.78 -20.67
C LEU A 843 0.14 -20.46 -19.57
N MET A 844 0.13 -21.79 -19.50
CA MET A 844 0.90 -22.53 -18.49
C MET A 844 2.41 -22.35 -18.65
N ARG A 845 2.92 -22.38 -19.89
CA ARG A 845 4.36 -22.13 -20.16
C ARG A 845 4.78 -20.73 -19.69
N THR A 846 3.95 -19.72 -19.96
CA THR A 846 4.26 -18.34 -19.52
C THR A 846 4.30 -18.24 -18.00
N ILE A 847 3.33 -18.82 -17.27
CA ILE A 847 3.36 -18.77 -15.81
C ILE A 847 4.50 -19.60 -15.20
N ILE A 848 4.87 -20.74 -15.80
CA ILE A 848 6.03 -21.56 -15.35
C ILE A 848 7.33 -20.78 -15.55
N SER A 849 7.49 -20.11 -16.70
CA SER A 849 8.66 -19.27 -16.96
C SER A 849 8.74 -18.10 -15.99
N ALA A 850 7.61 -17.47 -15.68
CA ALA A 850 7.56 -16.39 -14.70
C ALA A 850 7.90 -16.88 -13.28
N ALA A 851 7.35 -18.03 -12.87
CA ALA A 851 7.65 -18.64 -11.57
C ALA A 851 9.15 -19.00 -11.42
N ARG A 852 9.77 -19.52 -12.48
CA ARG A 852 11.22 -19.77 -12.53
C ARG A 852 12.03 -18.50 -12.39
N HIS A 853 11.65 -17.44 -13.11
CA HIS A 853 12.34 -16.15 -13.02
C HIS A 853 12.22 -15.55 -11.62
N GLN A 854 11.11 -15.77 -10.91
CA GLN A 854 10.94 -15.39 -9.50
C GLN A 854 11.71 -16.27 -8.51
N GLY A 855 12.43 -17.30 -8.97
CA GLY A 855 13.23 -18.18 -8.11
C GLY A 855 12.42 -19.20 -7.31
N LEU A 856 11.17 -19.47 -7.69
CA LEU A 856 10.36 -20.52 -7.05
C LEU A 856 10.93 -21.90 -7.37
N ARG A 857 10.91 -22.80 -6.39
CA ARG A 857 11.41 -24.17 -6.52
C ARG A 857 10.35 -25.14 -7.03
N ARG A 858 9.08 -24.87 -6.76
CA ARG A 858 7.97 -25.77 -7.12
C ARG A 858 6.73 -24.98 -7.52
N ILE A 859 5.97 -25.51 -8.47
CA ILE A 859 4.60 -25.07 -8.75
C ILE A 859 3.67 -26.26 -8.66
N GLU A 860 2.56 -26.12 -7.93
CA GLU A 860 1.67 -27.23 -7.59
C GLU A 860 0.20 -26.82 -7.60
N GLY A 861 -0.72 -27.77 -7.63
CA GLY A 861 -2.15 -27.48 -7.62
C GLY A 861 -2.96 -28.74 -7.38
N PHE A 862 -4.09 -28.58 -6.71
CA PHE A 862 -5.01 -29.68 -6.42
C PHE A 862 -6.06 -29.77 -7.53
N VAL A 863 -6.10 -30.92 -8.21
CA VAL A 863 -6.98 -31.17 -9.34
C VAL A 863 -7.89 -32.35 -9.04
N LEU A 864 -9.19 -32.21 -9.31
CA LEU A 864 -10.14 -33.32 -9.17
C LEU A 864 -9.64 -34.57 -9.94
N ALA A 865 -9.72 -35.73 -9.31
CA ALA A 865 -9.31 -37.00 -9.92
C ALA A 865 -10.06 -37.27 -11.25
N SER A 866 -11.29 -36.77 -11.37
CA SER A 866 -12.13 -36.89 -12.57
C SER A 866 -11.77 -35.94 -13.72
N ASN A 867 -10.91 -34.93 -13.52
CA ASN A 867 -10.56 -33.93 -14.54
C ASN A 867 -9.50 -34.43 -15.54
N SER A 868 -9.88 -35.43 -16.34
CA SER A 868 -9.01 -36.07 -17.34
C SER A 868 -8.33 -35.09 -18.31
N PRO A 869 -8.99 -34.04 -18.84
CA PRO A 869 -8.34 -33.05 -19.70
C PRO A 869 -7.17 -32.32 -19.01
N MET A 870 -7.35 -31.90 -17.76
CA MET A 870 -6.29 -31.22 -17.00
C MET A 870 -5.11 -32.17 -16.75
N HIS A 871 -5.36 -33.42 -16.36
CA HIS A 871 -4.29 -34.41 -16.14
C HIS A 871 -3.47 -34.67 -17.41
N LYS A 872 -4.10 -34.76 -18.59
CA LYS A 872 -3.41 -34.90 -19.88
C LYS A 872 -2.55 -33.66 -20.21
N LEU A 873 -3.09 -32.46 -19.97
CA LEU A 873 -2.36 -31.20 -20.20
C LEU A 873 -1.13 -31.11 -19.30
N MET A 874 -1.30 -31.37 -18.00
CA MET A 874 -0.23 -31.27 -17.00
C MET A 874 0.87 -32.32 -17.26
N LYS A 875 0.50 -33.56 -17.61
CA LYS A 875 1.46 -34.60 -18.02
C LYS A 875 2.29 -34.17 -19.23
N ARG A 876 1.67 -33.55 -20.23
CA ARG A 876 2.38 -33.02 -21.43
C ARG A 876 3.35 -31.89 -21.08
N LEU A 877 3.11 -31.16 -19.99
CA LEU A 877 3.99 -30.11 -19.49
C LEU A 877 5.06 -30.61 -18.50
N GLY A 878 5.12 -31.92 -18.25
CA GLY A 878 6.11 -32.55 -17.37
C GLY A 878 5.73 -32.58 -15.89
N PHE A 879 4.48 -32.28 -15.53
CA PHE A 879 4.04 -32.36 -14.14
C PHE A 879 3.91 -33.81 -13.67
N ARG A 880 4.25 -34.03 -12.40
CA ARG A 880 3.98 -35.24 -11.63
C ARG A 880 2.57 -35.18 -11.07
N ASN A 881 1.99 -36.34 -10.77
CA ASN A 881 0.58 -36.46 -10.41
C ASN A 881 0.38 -37.53 -9.33
N ASP A 882 0.33 -37.08 -8.08
CA ASP A 882 0.24 -37.92 -6.90
C ASP A 882 -1.19 -37.92 -6.34
N PRO A 883 -1.67 -39.02 -5.73
CA PRO A 883 -2.92 -39.00 -4.98
C PRO A 883 -2.80 -38.06 -3.76
N ASP A 884 -3.85 -37.32 -3.46
CA ASP A 884 -3.89 -36.52 -2.24
C ASP A 884 -4.07 -37.41 -1.01
N THR A 885 -3.36 -37.12 0.09
CA THR A 885 -3.40 -37.93 1.31
C THR A 885 -4.64 -37.68 2.16
N ASP A 886 -5.24 -36.49 2.02
CA ASP A 886 -6.35 -36.05 2.88
C ASP A 886 -7.73 -36.21 2.19
N ASP A 887 -7.78 -36.11 0.86
CA ASP A 887 -8.99 -36.25 0.04
C ASP A 887 -8.75 -37.12 -1.22
N PRO A 888 -9.24 -38.39 -1.24
CA PRO A 888 -9.10 -39.29 -2.38
C PRO A 888 -9.75 -38.78 -3.68
N ALA A 889 -10.67 -37.81 -3.62
CA ALA A 889 -11.28 -37.20 -4.80
C ALA A 889 -10.35 -36.17 -5.48
N MET A 890 -9.24 -35.81 -4.85
CA MET A 890 -8.27 -34.83 -5.32
C MET A 890 -6.93 -35.49 -5.65
N ARG A 891 -6.17 -34.86 -6.53
CA ARG A 891 -4.81 -35.25 -6.88
C ARG A 891 -3.89 -34.04 -6.81
N LEU A 892 -2.72 -34.22 -6.20
CA LEU A 892 -1.67 -33.20 -6.15
C LEU A 892 -0.85 -33.27 -7.44
N VAL A 893 -0.95 -32.22 -8.25
CA VAL A 893 -0.25 -32.12 -9.53
C VAL A 893 0.84 -31.06 -9.41
N TRP A 894 2.10 -31.41 -9.65
CA TRP A 894 3.23 -30.51 -9.35
C TRP A 894 4.42 -30.66 -10.30
N LEU A 895 5.23 -29.60 -10.39
CA LEU A 895 6.44 -29.53 -11.20
C LEU A 895 7.59 -28.92 -10.38
N ASP A 896 8.75 -29.57 -10.43
CA ASP A 896 10.01 -29.01 -9.92
C ASP A 896 10.53 -27.96 -10.91
N LEU A 897 10.83 -26.77 -10.42
CA LEU A 897 11.27 -25.63 -11.21
C LEU A 897 12.78 -25.43 -11.18
N ARG A 898 13.52 -26.18 -10.35
CA ARG A 898 14.98 -26.11 -10.33
C ARG A 898 15.55 -26.49 -11.69
N PRO A 899 16.60 -25.81 -12.18
CA PRO A 899 17.28 -26.23 -13.39
C PRO A 899 17.77 -27.67 -13.20
N GLU A 900 17.42 -28.56 -14.13
CA GLU A 900 18.04 -29.88 -14.19
C GLU A 900 19.54 -29.65 -14.35
N LEU A 901 20.32 -30.01 -13.32
CA LEU A 901 21.76 -30.21 -13.48
C LEU A 901 21.88 -31.30 -14.55
N SER A 902 22.15 -30.88 -15.79
CA SER A 902 22.46 -31.78 -16.88
C SER A 902 23.50 -32.77 -16.37
N GLY A 903 23.13 -34.04 -16.26
CA GLY A 903 24.05 -35.09 -15.87
C GLY A 903 25.25 -35.09 -16.81
N GLN A 904 26.42 -34.72 -16.27
CA GLN A 904 27.64 -35.41 -16.66
C GLN A 904 27.49 -36.84 -16.13
N GLU A 905 26.81 -37.68 -16.88
CA GLU A 905 27.08 -39.11 -16.84
C GLU A 905 28.55 -39.26 -17.20
N GLY A 906 29.34 -39.62 -16.18
CA GLY A 906 30.72 -40.02 -16.37
C GLY A 906 30.75 -41.18 -17.35
N ASP A 907 31.30 -40.89 -18.53
CA ASP A 907 31.63 -41.86 -19.56
C ASP A 907 32.70 -42.81 -18.98
N ASN A 908 32.23 -43.89 -18.34
CA ASN A 908 33.04 -45.04 -17.97
C ASN A 908 33.31 -45.83 -19.26
N ALA A 909 34.34 -45.42 -20.01
CA ALA A 909 34.98 -46.24 -21.03
C ALA A 909 36.29 -46.84 -20.48
N PRO A 910 36.61 -48.09 -20.85
CA PRO A 910 37.50 -48.97 -20.09
C PRO A 910 38.98 -48.67 -20.35
N GLY A 911 39.81 -48.86 -19.31
CA GLY A 911 41.26 -48.73 -19.39
C GLY A 911 41.87 -49.75 -20.36
N ASP A 912 42.54 -49.24 -21.39
CA ASP A 912 43.35 -50.02 -22.31
C ASP A 912 44.78 -50.11 -21.77
N THR A 913 45.21 -51.33 -21.48
CA THR A 913 46.57 -51.68 -21.07
C THR A 913 47.39 -52.12 -22.29
N ALA A 914 48.40 -51.37 -22.67
CA ALA A 914 49.62 -51.84 -23.36
C ALA A 914 50.66 -50.70 -23.32
N SER A 915 51.78 -50.82 -22.59
CA SER A 915 52.99 -51.56 -22.96
C SER A 915 53.63 -51.06 -24.26
N SER A 916 54.88 -50.56 -24.13
CA SER A 916 55.88 -50.11 -25.12
C SER A 916 55.75 -48.70 -25.69
#